data_AF-A0A926IL78-F1
#
_entry.id   AF-A0A926IL78-F1
#
_cell.length_a   1.000
_cell.length_b   1.000
_cell.length_c   1.000
_cell.angle_alpha   90.00
_cell.angle_beta   90.00
_cell.angle_gamma   90.00
#
_symmetry.space_group_name_H-M   'P 1'
#
loop_
_entity.id
_entity.type
_entity.pdbx_description
1 polymer ?
#
loop_
_entity_poly.entity_id
_entity_poly.type
_entity_poly.pdbx_seq_one_letter_code
_entity_poly.pdbx_strand_id
1 'polypeptide(L)'
;MKKKFLFVALTTSLLFVACDYNKDNFEGLDDASQITDVKKVEYTLTKADYTAIADNKANKSLAKTLETEFPGITTALANVKTKNYMTELASSEKFFPNFIAEKWYTGDKGSAVKLTYDKLIDAPAYLAQVEGAEAYKLKDADYSMAWDDKSYSYFTPAKPASTFVPRILKNTQPDAQAGDYVRVEYNFSSNEPSGDGGEVDPYTKIVDIISGADGEYTAKGSVLATYSRGFLLGDGTGSILVYQYDMPNVSLGDVVEVKGTTSKYSGLKQFSNTPAPEVTKLEVAESFEYPAFESMDGAALDTYLNTPTLKAASYTGKLILDGNYYNITEIEGAASAIGTFSYPVAGIVDPELVGQKVTVNGYLIGSNVSRNLVNTMVVNIAAAGTTPTTKSIGEVALAPVGKYNVRGQVVATYGQGFLMNDGTGSILVFQKAAPSNKIGDIVSVSGDISVYNGLNQFKETATVTKINKEDVSVTYPKPFEMLGEDVTAYASALCVRYVTYKGELIIGTSGSGNKIYNIKIDGTDLQGAISYPQTGLIDESLEGQEVIVTGYTIGAFNKNFYTIATSVVASTPANRAKYATRASLTEKMYAIYQFDGSDWNIADDIAVVNPSDYEQMGISTNSFSSSYNPDNYLPQFMGLKFPYAHEGDAKAAVYFYNTSTGTTTSAVEYVLTNGVWTKNTNIVTVTDQFVFDGEKWKFDPSVTIRLTKGDADSKAFLKHVVEWVKENKTDRVWVDSYGTAEFYFGCSSYYGNVEMSPNYLKPYYPDMSDEEMVAEVKKHIAEGAFTSALEATYPDADLVADVDVYYTVTFDVHKAEGAGVYTMKYIVTGKGQFEAVPNSLEEVE
;
A
#
# COMPACT_ATOMS: atom_id res chain seq x y z
N MET A 1 -50.30 12.53 40.52
CA MET A 1 -50.62 11.95 41.85
C MET A 1 -49.54 10.96 42.26
N LYS A 2 -48.71 11.29 43.25
CA LYS A 2 -48.38 10.48 44.45
C LYS A 2 -47.26 11.21 45.21
N LYS A 3 -47.54 11.49 46.48
CA LYS A 3 -46.77 12.25 47.46
C LYS A 3 -45.45 11.54 47.81
N LYS A 4 -44.40 12.32 48.09
CA LYS A 4 -43.46 12.04 49.19
C LYS A 4 -43.21 13.34 49.97
N PHE A 5 -43.76 13.36 51.17
CA PHE A 5 -43.47 14.34 52.23
C PHE A 5 -42.08 14.05 52.81
N LEU A 6 -41.33 15.10 53.18
CA LEU A 6 -40.53 15.08 54.41
C LEU A 6 -40.38 16.50 54.98
N PHE A 7 -41.15 16.73 56.06
CA PHE A 7 -40.90 17.60 57.22
C PHE A 7 -40.23 18.99 57.04
N VAL A 8 -41.07 20.03 56.97
CA VAL A 8 -40.93 21.23 57.83
C VAL A 8 -42.33 21.55 58.36
N ALA A 9 -42.66 21.01 59.52
CA ALA A 9 -43.90 21.30 60.22
C ALA A 9 -43.58 21.44 61.71
N LEU A 10 -43.05 22.59 62.11
CA LEU A 10 -43.21 23.14 63.46
C LEU A 10 -42.70 24.60 63.54
N THR A 11 -43.43 25.56 62.96
CA THR A 11 -43.34 27.00 63.34
C THR A 11 -44.39 27.90 62.66
N THR A 12 -45.19 27.39 61.72
CA THR A 12 -46.13 28.21 60.93
C THR A 12 -47.36 28.72 61.70
N SER A 13 -47.48 28.42 63.00
CA SER A 13 -48.57 28.90 63.87
C SER A 13 -48.19 30.09 64.77
N LEU A 14 -46.94 30.60 64.68
CA LEU A 14 -46.46 31.77 65.45
C LEU A 14 -46.08 32.98 64.58
N LEU A 15 -46.21 32.89 63.24
CA LEU A 15 -45.68 33.90 62.31
C LEU A 15 -46.65 35.05 61.96
N PHE A 16 -47.92 35.02 62.36
CA PHE A 16 -48.85 36.11 62.05
C PHE A 16 -48.77 37.33 62.99
N VAL A 17 -47.86 37.33 63.98
CA VAL A 17 -47.55 38.50 64.84
C VAL A 17 -46.06 38.90 64.77
N ALA A 18 -45.23 38.17 64.02
CA ALA A 18 -43.79 38.39 63.97
C ALA A 18 -43.34 39.33 62.82
N CYS A 19 -44.21 39.62 61.85
CA CYS A 19 -43.85 40.50 60.73
C CYS A 19 -43.63 41.96 61.16
N ASP A 20 -44.35 42.46 62.18
CA ASP A 20 -44.09 43.81 62.72
C ASP A 20 -42.89 43.81 63.69
N TYR A 21 -42.71 42.75 64.49
CA TYR A 21 -41.64 42.72 65.48
C TYR A 21 -40.24 42.76 64.85
N ASN A 22 -40.02 42.04 63.75
CA ASN A 22 -38.71 42.04 63.08
C ASN A 22 -38.41 43.37 62.36
N LYS A 23 -39.44 44.05 61.85
CA LYS A 23 -39.32 45.33 61.13
C LYS A 23 -38.97 46.49 62.05
N ASP A 24 -39.51 46.51 63.26
CA ASP A 24 -39.33 47.59 64.23
C ASP A 24 -38.09 47.42 65.14
N ASN A 25 -37.54 46.21 65.26
CA ASN A 25 -36.47 45.90 66.22
C ASN A 25 -35.12 45.49 65.60
N PHE A 26 -35.08 45.24 64.29
CA PHE A 26 -33.85 44.85 63.59
C PHE A 26 -33.76 45.52 62.20
N GLU A 27 -33.52 46.83 62.17
CA GLU A 27 -33.20 47.56 60.94
C GLU A 27 -31.97 46.92 60.26
N GLY A 28 -32.16 46.46 59.01
CA GLY A 28 -31.14 45.78 58.21
C GLY A 28 -31.23 44.25 58.19
N LEU A 29 -32.14 43.61 58.94
CA LEU A 29 -32.30 42.14 58.88
C LEU A 29 -32.90 41.67 57.54
N ASP A 30 -33.80 42.45 56.93
CA ASP A 30 -34.36 42.18 55.60
C ASP A 30 -33.30 42.31 54.48
N ASP A 31 -32.32 43.20 54.66
CA ASP A 31 -31.21 43.39 53.71
C ASP A 31 -30.05 42.39 53.91
N ALA A 32 -29.96 41.74 55.08
CA ALA A 32 -28.83 40.88 55.47
C ALA A 32 -29.16 39.37 55.58
N SER A 33 -30.35 38.89 55.19
CA SER A 33 -30.75 37.50 55.45
C SER A 33 -31.42 36.70 54.32
N GLN A 34 -31.23 37.07 53.05
CA GLN A 34 -31.42 36.09 51.97
C GLN A 34 -30.13 35.28 51.77
N ILE A 35 -30.11 34.05 52.29
CA ILE A 35 -29.06 33.08 51.94
C ILE A 35 -29.18 32.82 50.43
N THR A 36 -28.22 33.32 49.65
CA THR A 36 -28.17 33.08 48.21
C THR A 36 -27.36 31.82 47.91
N ASP A 37 -27.89 30.95 47.07
CA ASP A 37 -27.28 29.72 46.58
C ASP A 37 -26.78 29.93 45.14
N VAL A 38 -25.69 30.69 45.02
CA VAL A 38 -25.02 30.93 43.73
C VAL A 38 -24.20 29.69 43.33
N LYS A 39 -24.66 28.98 42.30
CA LYS A 39 -23.97 27.79 41.76
C LYS A 39 -22.84 28.20 40.81
N LYS A 40 -21.65 27.61 40.94
CA LYS A 40 -20.59 27.61 39.93
C LYS A 40 -20.18 26.16 39.70
N VAL A 41 -20.72 25.54 38.67
CA VAL A 41 -20.61 24.08 38.46
C VAL A 41 -19.98 23.81 37.10
N GLU A 42 -18.99 22.94 37.05
CA GLU A 42 -18.51 22.31 35.83
C GLU A 42 -18.93 20.82 35.88
N TYR A 43 -19.69 20.35 34.89
CA TYR A 43 -20.32 19.04 34.94
C TYR A 43 -20.32 18.33 33.58
N THR A 44 -19.77 17.13 33.52
CA THR A 44 -19.82 16.26 32.34
C THR A 44 -21.08 15.42 32.34
N LEU A 45 -21.86 15.45 31.26
CA LEU A 45 -23.10 14.69 31.15
C LEU A 45 -22.86 13.18 31.15
N THR A 46 -23.75 12.46 31.83
CA THR A 46 -23.80 11.00 31.82
C THR A 46 -24.90 10.50 30.86
N LYS A 47 -24.88 9.20 30.54
CA LYS A 47 -25.98 8.53 29.82
C LYS A 47 -27.37 8.75 30.44
N ALA A 48 -27.44 8.81 31.78
CA ALA A 48 -28.69 9.09 32.48
C ALA A 48 -29.15 10.55 32.29
N ASP A 49 -28.20 11.48 32.16
CA ASP A 49 -28.51 12.89 31.93
C ASP A 49 -29.08 13.12 30.51
N TYR A 50 -28.53 12.48 29.48
CA TYR A 50 -29.13 12.53 28.13
C TYR A 50 -30.57 11.99 28.11
N THR A 51 -30.83 10.93 28.88
CA THR A 51 -32.19 10.44 29.09
C THR A 51 -33.07 11.50 29.77
N ALA A 52 -32.57 12.15 30.82
CA ALA A 52 -33.30 13.19 31.53
C ALA A 52 -33.60 14.41 30.66
N ILE A 53 -32.65 14.86 29.83
CA ILE A 53 -32.80 15.97 28.87
C ILE A 53 -33.92 15.66 27.87
N ALA A 54 -33.87 14.47 27.25
CA ALA A 54 -34.86 14.03 26.29
C ALA A 54 -36.25 13.84 26.91
N ASP A 55 -36.31 13.35 28.15
CA ASP A 55 -37.56 13.07 28.85
C ASP A 55 -38.17 14.27 29.60
N ASN A 56 -37.41 15.35 29.79
CA ASN A 56 -37.85 16.57 30.46
C ASN A 56 -39.12 17.15 29.79
N LYS A 57 -40.12 17.44 30.61
CA LYS A 57 -41.45 17.85 30.14
C LYS A 57 -41.43 19.22 29.46
N ALA A 58 -40.63 20.16 29.95
CA ALA A 58 -40.49 21.48 29.34
C ALA A 58 -39.79 21.38 27.98
N ASN A 59 -38.75 20.56 27.87
CA ASN A 59 -38.07 20.28 26.60
C ASN A 59 -39.01 19.66 25.56
N LYS A 60 -39.81 18.66 25.94
CA LYS A 60 -40.81 18.06 25.03
C LYS A 60 -41.87 19.06 24.54
N SER A 61 -42.28 19.99 25.40
CA SER A 61 -43.21 21.05 25.01
C SER A 61 -42.54 22.06 24.08
N LEU A 62 -41.32 22.48 24.39
CA LEU A 62 -40.54 23.41 23.57
C LEU A 62 -40.27 22.84 22.18
N ALA A 63 -39.85 21.58 22.07
CA ALA A 63 -39.61 20.92 20.78
C ALA A 63 -40.87 20.91 19.91
N LYS A 64 -42.05 20.65 20.48
CA LYS A 64 -43.32 20.70 19.74
C LYS A 64 -43.65 22.10 19.23
N THR A 65 -43.38 23.12 20.04
CA THR A 65 -43.58 24.52 19.63
C THR A 65 -42.64 24.89 18.49
N LEU A 66 -41.39 24.45 18.57
CA LEU A 66 -40.35 24.72 17.58
C LEU A 66 -40.45 23.87 16.31
N GLU A 67 -41.26 22.81 16.29
CA GLU A 67 -41.34 21.87 15.16
C GLU A 67 -41.69 22.53 13.81
N THR A 68 -42.45 23.62 13.83
CA THR A 68 -42.80 24.35 12.60
C THR A 68 -41.62 25.15 12.04
N GLU A 69 -40.77 25.68 12.92
CA GLU A 69 -39.59 26.46 12.56
C GLU A 69 -38.39 25.55 12.27
N PHE A 70 -38.31 24.42 12.99
CA PHE A 70 -37.24 23.43 12.92
C PHE A 70 -37.83 22.02 12.74
N PRO A 71 -38.23 21.65 11.51
CA PRO A 71 -38.83 20.34 11.22
C PRO A 71 -37.93 19.18 11.66
N GLY A 72 -38.49 18.21 12.39
CA GLY A 72 -37.77 17.03 12.90
C GLY A 72 -37.18 17.20 14.31
N ILE A 73 -37.29 18.38 14.93
CA ILE A 73 -36.67 18.67 16.24
C ILE A 73 -37.23 17.77 17.36
N THR A 74 -38.51 17.41 17.32
CA THR A 74 -39.10 16.46 18.29
C THR A 74 -38.45 15.08 18.19
N THR A 75 -38.17 14.62 16.97
CA THR A 75 -37.48 13.35 16.72
C THR A 75 -36.02 13.41 17.15
N ALA A 76 -35.33 14.51 16.83
CA ALA A 76 -33.95 14.72 17.24
C ALA A 76 -33.81 14.71 18.77
N LEU A 77 -34.67 15.44 19.50
CA LEU A 77 -34.69 15.44 20.97
C LEU A 77 -34.94 14.03 21.53
N ALA A 78 -35.88 13.27 20.95
CA ALA A 78 -36.15 11.91 21.40
C ALA A 78 -34.93 10.98 21.21
N ASN A 79 -34.17 11.17 20.12
CA ASN A 79 -32.98 10.37 19.82
C ASN A 79 -31.83 10.61 20.81
N VAL A 80 -31.71 11.81 21.39
CA VAL A 80 -30.68 12.14 22.41
C VAL A 80 -30.59 11.06 23.50
N LYS A 81 -31.74 10.56 23.98
CA LYS A 81 -31.82 9.50 25.01
C LYS A 81 -31.09 8.21 24.64
N THR A 82 -31.15 7.81 23.38
CA THR A 82 -30.60 6.52 22.93
C THR A 82 -29.20 6.65 22.36
N LYS A 83 -28.92 7.80 21.74
CA LYS A 83 -27.68 8.11 21.05
C LYS A 83 -26.61 8.70 21.96
N ASN A 84 -27.00 9.37 23.05
CA ASN A 84 -26.13 9.99 24.06
C ASN A 84 -25.22 11.09 23.50
N TYR A 85 -25.72 11.82 22.50
CA TYR A 85 -25.11 13.03 21.99
C TYR A 85 -26.20 14.03 21.63
N MET A 86 -25.86 15.31 21.63
CA MET A 86 -26.69 16.39 21.09
C MET A 86 -26.45 16.53 19.59
N THR A 87 -27.34 17.24 18.90
CA THR A 87 -27.20 17.55 17.45
C THR A 87 -27.40 19.04 17.24
N GLU A 88 -27.12 19.57 16.04
CA GLU A 88 -27.46 20.97 15.72
C GLU A 88 -28.96 21.26 15.91
N LEU A 89 -29.81 20.33 15.45
CA LEU A 89 -31.26 20.46 15.60
C LEU A 89 -31.69 20.35 17.08
N ALA A 90 -31.17 19.35 17.79
CA ALA A 90 -31.35 19.19 19.23
C ALA A 90 -30.19 19.85 20.01
N SER A 91 -30.02 21.15 19.81
CA SER A 91 -28.92 21.94 20.39
C SER A 91 -29.00 22.08 21.92
N SER A 92 -27.82 22.24 22.52
CA SER A 92 -27.63 22.52 23.95
C SER A 92 -28.34 23.83 24.35
N GLU A 93 -28.17 24.90 23.58
CA GLU A 93 -28.82 26.20 23.77
C GLU A 93 -30.33 26.09 24.05
N LYS A 94 -31.02 25.25 23.26
CA LYS A 94 -32.49 25.10 23.34
C LYS A 94 -32.93 24.27 24.53
N PHE A 95 -32.21 23.18 24.85
CA PHE A 95 -32.73 22.12 25.73
C PHE A 95 -32.01 21.99 27.08
N PHE A 96 -30.77 22.47 27.20
CA PHE A 96 -30.05 22.43 28.47
C PHE A 96 -30.64 23.39 29.51
N PRO A 97 -31.15 24.61 29.19
CA PRO A 97 -31.74 25.48 30.20
C PRO A 97 -32.82 24.81 31.07
N ASN A 98 -33.72 24.02 30.48
CA ASN A 98 -34.76 23.31 31.24
C ASN A 98 -34.21 22.12 32.04
N PHE A 99 -33.18 21.44 31.53
CA PHE A 99 -32.51 20.37 32.26
C PHE A 99 -31.75 20.92 33.47
N ILE A 100 -31.02 22.02 33.28
CA ILE A 100 -30.29 22.73 34.33
C ILE A 100 -31.27 23.23 35.39
N ALA A 101 -32.40 23.82 34.98
CA ALA A 101 -33.45 24.29 35.89
C ALA A 101 -34.03 23.17 36.77
N GLU A 102 -34.19 21.95 36.24
CA GLU A 102 -34.68 20.80 37.02
C GLU A 102 -33.58 20.20 37.92
N LYS A 103 -32.34 20.13 37.44
CA LYS A 103 -31.22 19.52 38.17
C LYS A 103 -30.65 20.42 39.27
N TRP A 104 -30.53 21.71 39.00
CA TRP A 104 -30.02 22.73 39.92
C TRP A 104 -31.10 23.78 40.24
N TYR A 105 -32.27 23.29 40.65
CA TYR A 105 -33.48 24.10 40.91
C TYR A 105 -33.34 25.14 42.04
N THR A 106 -32.26 25.10 42.83
CA THR A 106 -32.00 26.06 43.92
C THR A 106 -31.06 27.19 43.52
N GLY A 107 -30.61 27.26 42.26
CA GLY A 107 -29.66 28.28 41.83
C GLY A 107 -30.26 29.69 41.85
N ASP A 108 -29.59 30.62 42.52
CA ASP A 108 -29.96 32.04 42.56
C ASP A 108 -29.27 32.85 41.45
N LYS A 109 -29.72 34.10 41.25
CA LYS A 109 -29.17 35.03 40.25
C LYS A 109 -27.64 35.09 40.33
N GLY A 110 -26.97 34.99 39.18
CA GLY A 110 -25.51 34.95 39.08
C GLY A 110 -24.92 33.53 39.11
N SER A 111 -25.77 32.49 39.27
CA SER A 111 -25.36 31.10 39.07
C SER A 111 -24.88 30.87 37.64
N ALA A 112 -23.87 30.03 37.47
CA ALA A 112 -23.33 29.59 36.19
C ALA A 112 -23.01 28.09 36.21
N VAL A 113 -23.34 27.41 35.12
CA VAL A 113 -23.07 25.98 34.92
C VAL A 113 -22.38 25.80 33.57
N LYS A 114 -21.23 25.15 33.55
CA LYS A 114 -20.58 24.65 32.34
C LYS A 114 -20.90 23.18 32.18
N LEU A 115 -21.49 22.81 31.05
CA LEU A 115 -21.83 21.44 30.71
C LEU A 115 -20.90 20.92 29.63
N THR A 116 -20.19 19.83 29.93
CA THR A 116 -19.39 19.07 28.95
C THR A 116 -20.20 17.89 28.43
N TYR A 117 -20.34 17.76 27.11
CA TYR A 117 -21.21 16.78 26.46
C TYR A 117 -20.72 16.43 25.06
N ASP A 118 -21.25 15.35 24.50
CA ASP A 118 -20.96 14.88 23.16
C ASP A 118 -21.95 15.48 22.17
N LYS A 119 -21.45 16.00 21.04
CA LYS A 119 -22.21 16.60 19.96
C LYS A 119 -21.87 15.88 18.66
N LEU A 120 -22.91 15.43 17.96
CA LEU A 120 -22.77 14.96 16.58
C LEU A 120 -22.64 16.19 15.67
N ILE A 121 -21.53 16.24 14.93
CA ILE A 121 -21.28 17.21 13.87
C ILE A 121 -21.53 16.56 12.51
N ASP A 122 -21.69 17.39 11.49
CA ASP A 122 -21.86 16.91 10.13
C ASP A 122 -20.61 16.18 9.65
N ALA A 123 -20.83 15.06 8.96
CA ALA A 123 -19.75 14.36 8.28
C ALA A 123 -19.19 15.23 7.14
N PRO A 124 -17.90 15.08 6.79
CA PRO A 124 -17.32 15.79 5.65
C PRO A 124 -18.16 15.63 4.37
N ALA A 125 -18.45 16.74 3.70
CA ALA A 125 -19.38 16.77 2.56
C ALA A 125 -18.97 15.84 1.40
N TYR A 126 -17.65 15.60 1.24
CA TYR A 126 -17.13 14.73 0.19
C TYR A 126 -17.59 13.27 0.33
N LEU A 127 -17.87 12.78 1.55
CA LEU A 127 -18.33 11.40 1.75
C LEU A 127 -19.67 11.15 1.05
N ALA A 128 -20.62 12.08 1.20
CA ALA A 128 -21.92 12.00 0.52
C ALA A 128 -21.78 12.10 -1.01
N GLN A 129 -20.85 12.92 -1.49
CA GLN A 129 -20.55 13.03 -2.93
C GLN A 129 -19.98 11.72 -3.48
N VAL A 130 -19.08 11.05 -2.73
CA VAL A 130 -18.49 9.76 -3.11
C VAL A 130 -19.50 8.62 -3.05
N GLU A 131 -20.39 8.59 -2.05
CA GLU A 131 -21.49 7.62 -2.00
C GLU A 131 -22.46 7.78 -3.16
N GLY A 132 -22.74 9.02 -3.54
CA GLY A 132 -23.59 9.40 -4.67
C GLY A 132 -22.90 9.36 -6.03
N ALA A 133 -21.59 9.10 -6.08
CA ALA A 133 -20.80 9.17 -7.32
C ALA A 133 -21.35 8.19 -8.37
N GLU A 134 -21.51 8.70 -9.59
CA GLU A 134 -22.02 7.90 -10.70
C GLU A 134 -21.05 6.75 -11.03
N ALA A 135 -21.61 5.58 -11.32
CA ALA A 135 -20.83 4.43 -11.73
C ALA A 135 -20.52 4.51 -13.23
N TYR A 136 -19.26 4.73 -13.57
CA TYR A 136 -18.78 4.61 -14.94
C TYR A 136 -18.17 3.22 -15.17
N LYS A 137 -18.90 2.37 -15.87
CA LYS A 137 -18.42 1.03 -16.23
C LYS A 137 -17.72 1.09 -17.59
N LEU A 138 -16.43 0.75 -17.62
CA LEU A 138 -15.66 0.73 -18.86
C LEU A 138 -16.26 -0.29 -19.83
N LYS A 139 -16.43 0.13 -21.08
CA LYS A 139 -16.80 -0.69 -22.24
C LYS A 139 -15.54 -1.00 -23.06
N ASP A 140 -15.66 -1.96 -23.99
CA ASP A 140 -14.56 -2.38 -24.87
C ASP A 140 -13.91 -1.20 -25.61
N ALA A 141 -14.71 -0.21 -26.03
CA ALA A 141 -14.21 1.00 -26.70
C ALA A 141 -13.38 1.94 -25.80
N ASP A 142 -13.50 1.83 -24.48
CA ASP A 142 -12.68 2.64 -23.58
C ASP A 142 -11.30 2.01 -23.42
N TYR A 143 -11.24 0.67 -23.38
CA TYR A 143 -9.97 -0.06 -23.32
C TYR A 143 -9.14 0.08 -24.60
N SER A 144 -9.76 0.34 -25.75
CA SER A 144 -9.00 0.58 -27.00
C SER A 144 -8.04 1.77 -26.90
N MET A 145 -8.33 2.74 -26.01
CA MET A 145 -7.43 3.87 -25.72
C MET A 145 -6.14 3.44 -24.98
N ALA A 146 -6.16 2.30 -24.29
CA ALA A 146 -4.99 1.72 -23.63
C ALA A 146 -4.20 0.76 -24.53
N TRP A 147 -4.90 0.16 -25.50
CA TRP A 147 -4.40 -0.97 -26.30
C TRP A 147 -4.20 -0.68 -27.78
N ASP A 148 -4.20 0.59 -28.19
CA ASP A 148 -3.98 1.01 -29.59
C ASP A 148 -4.90 0.25 -30.58
N ASP A 149 -6.21 0.25 -30.28
CA ASP A 149 -7.28 -0.41 -31.05
C ASP A 149 -7.24 -1.97 -31.06
N LYS A 150 -6.40 -2.62 -30.24
CA LYS A 150 -6.50 -4.07 -29.99
C LYS A 150 -7.71 -4.40 -29.11
N SER A 151 -8.29 -5.59 -29.30
CA SER A 151 -9.53 -6.04 -28.65
C SER A 151 -9.33 -6.64 -27.26
N TYR A 152 -8.66 -5.92 -26.36
CA TYR A 152 -8.52 -6.32 -24.94
C TYR A 152 -9.46 -5.47 -24.08
N SER A 153 -10.25 -6.13 -23.24
CA SER A 153 -11.27 -5.46 -22.40
C SER A 153 -10.86 -5.43 -20.92
N TYR A 154 -9.58 -5.25 -20.64
CA TYR A 154 -9.00 -5.22 -19.30
C TYR A 154 -7.70 -4.41 -19.26
N PHE A 155 -7.32 -3.91 -18.08
CA PHE A 155 -6.01 -3.32 -17.79
C PHE A 155 -5.04 -4.37 -17.25
N THR A 156 -3.74 -4.04 -17.29
CA THR A 156 -2.64 -4.88 -16.81
C THR A 156 -1.58 -4.02 -16.12
N PRO A 157 -0.58 -4.60 -15.44
CA PRO A 157 0.52 -3.83 -14.87
C PRO A 157 1.23 -2.88 -15.86
N ALA A 158 1.44 -3.30 -17.11
CA ALA A 158 2.07 -2.47 -18.16
C ALA A 158 1.10 -1.44 -18.77
N LYS A 159 -0.21 -1.68 -18.68
CA LYS A 159 -1.26 -0.74 -19.09
C LYS A 159 -2.19 -0.42 -17.92
N PRO A 160 -1.70 0.27 -16.86
CA PRO A 160 -2.43 0.39 -15.61
C PRO A 160 -3.59 1.39 -15.72
N ALA A 161 -4.70 1.08 -15.05
CA ALA A 161 -5.90 1.93 -15.02
C ALA A 161 -5.58 3.38 -14.63
N SER A 162 -4.65 3.59 -13.68
CA SER A 162 -4.22 4.92 -13.22
C SER A 162 -3.66 5.82 -14.32
N THR A 163 -3.16 5.24 -15.42
CA THR A 163 -2.65 6.02 -16.57
C THR A 163 -3.74 6.32 -17.59
N PHE A 164 -4.64 5.38 -17.85
CA PHE A 164 -5.58 5.47 -18.97
C PHE A 164 -6.97 5.96 -18.56
N VAL A 165 -7.45 5.62 -17.36
CA VAL A 165 -8.77 6.04 -16.87
C VAL A 165 -8.90 7.56 -16.79
N PRO A 166 -7.92 8.35 -16.30
CA PRO A 166 -7.97 9.82 -16.38
C PRO A 166 -8.31 10.36 -17.77
N ARG A 167 -7.67 9.82 -18.80
CA ARG A 167 -7.87 10.23 -20.21
C ARG A 167 -9.23 9.78 -20.73
N ILE A 168 -9.68 8.57 -20.36
CA ILE A 168 -11.00 8.05 -20.71
C ILE A 168 -12.08 8.95 -20.12
N LEU A 169 -12.00 9.25 -18.83
CA LEU A 169 -12.97 10.12 -18.14
C LEU A 169 -12.98 11.53 -18.70
N LYS A 170 -11.82 12.11 -19.04
CA LYS A 170 -11.75 13.43 -19.69
C LYS A 170 -12.51 13.46 -21.03
N ASN A 171 -12.52 12.36 -21.77
CA ASN A 171 -13.25 12.25 -23.02
C ASN A 171 -14.74 11.98 -22.84
N THR A 172 -15.12 11.25 -21.79
CA THR A 172 -16.49 10.75 -21.60
C THR A 172 -17.32 11.62 -20.67
N GLN A 173 -16.66 12.44 -19.85
CA GLN A 173 -17.24 13.38 -18.89
C GLN A 173 -16.67 14.79 -19.11
N PRO A 174 -16.93 15.44 -20.27
CA PRO A 174 -16.34 16.73 -20.61
C PRO A 174 -16.90 17.92 -19.80
N ASP A 175 -18.08 17.76 -19.18
CA ASP A 175 -18.77 18.81 -18.44
C ASP A 175 -18.54 18.74 -16.92
N ALA A 176 -17.55 17.95 -16.48
CA ALA A 176 -17.20 17.76 -15.07
C ALA A 176 -16.74 19.07 -14.41
N GLN A 177 -17.11 19.26 -13.15
CA GLN A 177 -16.75 20.40 -12.32
C GLN A 177 -15.71 20.00 -11.28
N ALA A 178 -14.86 20.97 -10.89
CA ALA A 178 -13.84 20.71 -9.87
C ALA A 178 -14.51 20.20 -8.58
N GLY A 179 -14.04 19.06 -8.08
CA GLY A 179 -14.61 18.36 -6.93
C GLY A 179 -15.59 17.23 -7.29
N ASP A 180 -15.96 17.04 -8.55
CA ASP A 180 -16.81 15.93 -8.98
C ASP A 180 -16.11 14.59 -8.81
N TYR A 181 -16.87 13.57 -8.38
CA TYR A 181 -16.39 12.20 -8.20
C TYR A 181 -17.09 11.22 -9.15
N VAL A 182 -16.32 10.26 -9.66
CA VAL A 182 -16.83 9.12 -10.44
C VAL A 182 -16.29 7.82 -9.87
N ARG A 183 -17.18 6.83 -9.71
CA ARG A 183 -16.79 5.45 -9.40
C ARG A 183 -16.58 4.68 -10.69
N VAL A 184 -15.35 4.27 -10.95
CA VAL A 184 -15.00 3.53 -12.15
C VAL A 184 -15.01 2.04 -11.89
N GLU A 185 -15.76 1.26 -12.69
CA GLU A 185 -15.71 -0.21 -12.73
C GLU A 185 -14.92 -0.64 -13.97
N TYR A 186 -13.83 -1.39 -13.76
CA TYR A 186 -12.98 -1.90 -14.83
C TYR A 186 -12.53 -3.35 -14.57
N ASN A 187 -12.04 -4.02 -15.60
CA ASN A 187 -11.45 -5.34 -15.51
C ASN A 187 -9.93 -5.21 -15.45
N PHE A 188 -9.28 -6.02 -14.64
CA PHE A 188 -7.82 -6.07 -14.48
C PHE A 188 -7.32 -7.51 -14.60
N SER A 189 -6.20 -7.71 -15.29
CA SER A 189 -5.45 -8.96 -15.31
C SER A 189 -4.08 -8.71 -14.71
N SER A 190 -3.64 -9.59 -13.80
CA SER A 190 -2.26 -9.59 -13.30
C SER A 190 -1.24 -10.07 -14.33
N ASN A 191 -1.70 -10.55 -15.49
CA ASN A 191 -0.87 -11.00 -16.60
C ASN A 191 -1.05 -10.09 -17.81
N GLU A 192 0.06 -9.79 -18.49
CA GLU A 192 0.04 -9.12 -19.79
C GLU A 192 -0.56 -10.02 -20.88
N PRO A 193 -1.30 -9.46 -21.87
CA PRO A 193 -1.64 -10.21 -23.06
C PRO A 193 -0.36 -10.65 -23.77
N SER A 194 -0.25 -11.94 -24.08
CA SER A 194 0.88 -12.51 -24.81
C SER A 194 0.90 -11.96 -26.24
N GLY A 195 1.64 -10.87 -26.46
CA GLY A 195 1.76 -10.22 -27.76
C GLY A 195 1.91 -8.70 -27.69
N ASP A 196 3.14 -8.27 -27.43
CA ASP A 196 3.68 -6.98 -27.88
C ASP A 196 3.14 -5.73 -27.13
N GLY A 197 3.89 -5.32 -26.11
CA GLY A 197 3.74 -4.05 -25.40
C GLY A 197 5.03 -3.23 -25.48
N GLY A 198 5.03 -2.20 -26.32
CA GLY A 198 6.10 -1.20 -26.40
C GLY A 198 6.24 -0.42 -25.08
N GLU A 199 7.48 -0.34 -24.60
CA GLU A 199 7.92 0.00 -23.23
C GLU A 199 7.96 1.49 -22.88
N VAL A 200 7.45 1.81 -21.68
CA VAL A 200 8.35 2.37 -20.65
C VAL A 200 8.90 1.14 -19.93
N ASP A 201 10.21 0.93 -19.95
CA ASP A 201 10.85 -0.28 -19.44
C ASP A 201 10.58 -0.40 -17.92
N PRO A 202 9.74 -1.35 -17.46
CA PRO A 202 9.40 -1.51 -16.05
C PRO A 202 10.51 -2.20 -15.26
N TYR A 203 11.63 -2.55 -15.89
CA TYR A 203 12.70 -3.34 -15.33
C TYR A 203 13.78 -2.48 -14.69
N THR A 204 14.18 -2.86 -13.47
CA THR A 204 15.34 -2.27 -12.82
C THR A 204 16.61 -2.87 -13.43
N LYS A 205 17.56 -2.01 -13.84
CA LYS A 205 18.85 -2.45 -14.36
C LYS A 205 19.61 -3.25 -13.29
N ILE A 206 20.28 -4.30 -13.69
CA ILE A 206 20.98 -5.21 -12.78
C ILE A 206 22.07 -4.47 -11.99
N VAL A 207 22.77 -3.50 -12.60
CA VAL A 207 23.76 -2.68 -11.89
C VAL A 207 23.15 -1.87 -10.73
N ASP A 208 21.93 -1.38 -10.90
CA ASP A 208 21.20 -0.62 -9.88
C ASP A 208 20.70 -1.55 -8.77
N ILE A 209 20.28 -2.76 -9.11
CA ILE A 209 19.93 -3.80 -8.13
C ILE A 209 21.15 -4.16 -7.28
N ILE A 210 22.29 -4.44 -7.91
CA ILE A 210 23.52 -4.85 -7.20
C ILE A 210 23.98 -3.78 -6.21
N SER A 211 23.88 -2.49 -6.60
CA SER A 211 24.32 -1.36 -5.79
C SER A 211 23.28 -0.83 -4.79
N GLY A 212 21.99 -1.12 -5.00
CA GLY A 212 20.87 -0.66 -4.17
C GLY A 212 20.76 -1.34 -2.79
N ALA A 213 19.64 -1.11 -2.10
CA ALA A 213 19.29 -1.82 -0.88
C ALA A 213 18.85 -3.28 -1.18
N ASP A 214 18.73 -4.11 -0.14
CA ASP A 214 18.01 -5.38 -0.27
C ASP A 214 16.50 -5.08 -0.35
N GLY A 215 15.79 -5.77 -1.24
CA GLY A 215 14.39 -5.48 -1.51
C GLY A 215 13.84 -6.28 -2.68
N GLU A 216 12.56 -6.08 -2.99
CA GLU A 216 11.92 -6.64 -4.17
C GLU A 216 12.29 -5.86 -5.42
N TYR A 217 12.68 -6.58 -6.47
CA TYR A 217 13.00 -6.02 -7.77
C TYR A 217 12.37 -6.87 -8.88
N THR A 218 12.10 -6.22 -10.00
CA THR A 218 11.78 -6.86 -11.28
C THR A 218 12.89 -6.51 -12.27
N ALA A 219 13.54 -7.52 -12.84
CA ALA A 219 14.66 -7.36 -13.79
C ALA A 219 14.39 -8.15 -15.07
N LYS A 220 14.83 -7.62 -16.21
CA LYS A 220 14.87 -8.31 -17.50
C LYS A 220 16.31 -8.55 -17.91
N GLY A 221 16.61 -9.73 -18.43
CA GLY A 221 17.94 -10.03 -18.94
C GLY A 221 18.04 -11.40 -19.62
N SER A 222 19.19 -11.66 -20.22
CA SER A 222 19.51 -12.94 -20.85
C SER A 222 20.12 -13.92 -19.85
N VAL A 223 19.81 -15.20 -20.02
CA VAL A 223 20.42 -16.30 -19.25
C VAL A 223 21.85 -16.54 -19.73
N LEU A 224 22.84 -16.24 -18.89
CA LEU A 224 24.27 -16.33 -19.24
C LEU A 224 24.91 -17.69 -18.89
N ALA A 225 24.39 -18.34 -17.86
CA ALA A 225 24.82 -19.65 -17.39
C ALA A 225 23.76 -20.26 -16.47
N THR A 226 23.77 -21.57 -16.31
CA THR A 226 22.83 -22.30 -15.47
C THR A 226 23.56 -23.30 -14.59
N TYR A 227 22.89 -23.74 -13.52
CA TYR A 227 23.37 -24.80 -12.63
C TYR A 227 22.17 -25.46 -11.95
N SER A 228 22.38 -26.45 -11.08
CA SER A 228 21.27 -27.27 -10.57
C SER A 228 20.34 -26.54 -9.57
N ARG A 229 20.56 -25.25 -9.30
CA ARG A 229 19.82 -24.44 -8.30
C ARG A 229 19.35 -23.08 -8.82
N GLY A 230 19.46 -22.82 -10.12
CA GLY A 230 19.08 -21.54 -10.74
C GLY A 230 19.96 -21.17 -11.92
N PHE A 231 20.18 -19.88 -12.14
CA PHE A 231 20.91 -19.38 -13.31
C PHE A 231 21.51 -17.98 -13.07
N LEU A 232 22.38 -17.56 -13.98
CA LEU A 232 22.96 -16.23 -14.03
C LEU A 232 22.19 -15.36 -15.03
N LEU A 233 21.68 -14.22 -14.58
CA LEU A 233 20.97 -13.23 -15.39
C LEU A 233 21.91 -12.07 -15.73
N GLY A 234 21.91 -11.59 -16.97
CA GLY A 234 22.65 -10.39 -17.38
C GLY A 234 21.87 -9.51 -18.36
N ASP A 235 22.02 -8.20 -18.23
CA ASP A 235 21.30 -7.18 -19.03
C ASP A 235 22.26 -6.26 -19.80
N GLY A 236 23.55 -6.59 -19.80
CA GLY A 236 24.63 -5.76 -20.36
C GLY A 236 25.14 -4.66 -19.41
N THR A 237 24.41 -4.30 -18.36
CA THR A 237 24.87 -3.37 -17.30
C THR A 237 25.56 -4.11 -16.16
N GLY A 238 25.14 -5.35 -15.90
CA GLY A 238 25.74 -6.22 -14.90
C GLY A 238 25.24 -7.65 -15.03
N SER A 239 25.57 -8.48 -14.04
CA SER A 239 25.01 -9.82 -13.93
C SER A 239 24.74 -10.17 -12.48
N ILE A 240 23.67 -10.92 -12.24
CA ILE A 240 23.21 -11.29 -10.90
C ILE A 240 22.77 -12.75 -10.87
N LEU A 241 23.10 -13.44 -9.78
CA LEU A 241 22.66 -14.81 -9.57
C LEU A 241 21.17 -14.84 -9.21
N VAL A 242 20.43 -15.72 -9.89
CA VAL A 242 19.03 -16.04 -9.58
C VAL A 242 19.00 -17.40 -8.90
N TYR A 243 18.80 -17.44 -7.58
CA TYR A 243 18.76 -18.66 -6.80
C TYR A 243 17.32 -19.14 -6.59
N GLN A 244 16.96 -20.25 -7.24
CA GLN A 244 15.61 -20.83 -7.17
C GLN A 244 15.51 -22.04 -6.25
N TYR A 245 16.64 -22.57 -5.77
CA TYR A 245 16.76 -23.86 -5.09
C TYR A 245 16.42 -25.08 -5.96
N ASP A 246 15.61 -24.93 -7.00
CA ASP A 246 15.27 -25.95 -7.98
C ASP A 246 16.03 -25.76 -9.30
N MET A 247 16.00 -26.79 -10.15
CA MET A 247 16.53 -26.70 -11.51
C MET A 247 15.69 -25.70 -12.31
N PRO A 248 16.31 -24.72 -12.99
CA PRO A 248 15.55 -23.70 -13.70
C PRO A 248 14.95 -24.27 -15.00
N ASN A 249 13.78 -23.75 -15.41
CA ASN A 249 13.12 -24.13 -16.65
C ASN A 249 13.41 -23.12 -17.78
N VAL A 250 14.70 -22.87 -18.01
CA VAL A 250 15.26 -21.90 -18.96
C VAL A 250 16.46 -22.52 -19.69
N SER A 251 16.81 -21.97 -20.85
CA SER A 251 17.98 -22.34 -21.65
C SER A 251 18.94 -21.15 -21.76
N LEU A 252 20.19 -21.41 -22.14
CA LEU A 252 21.15 -20.33 -22.42
C LEU A 252 20.61 -19.35 -23.46
N GLY A 253 20.86 -18.07 -23.20
CA GLY A 253 20.47 -16.95 -24.06
C GLY A 253 19.01 -16.50 -23.93
N ASP A 254 18.13 -17.33 -23.38
CA ASP A 254 16.71 -16.95 -23.21
C ASP A 254 16.62 -15.59 -22.51
N VAL A 255 15.73 -14.72 -23.00
CA VAL A 255 15.43 -13.45 -22.32
C VAL A 255 14.29 -13.71 -21.35
N VAL A 256 14.53 -13.40 -20.08
CA VAL A 256 13.59 -13.67 -19.00
C VAL A 256 13.38 -12.42 -18.15
N GLU A 257 12.17 -12.30 -17.63
CA GLU A 257 11.84 -11.45 -16.50
C GLU A 257 12.05 -12.25 -15.21
N VAL A 258 12.65 -11.61 -14.21
CA VAL A 258 12.86 -12.14 -12.87
C VAL A 258 12.30 -11.16 -11.86
N LYS A 259 11.31 -11.61 -11.10
CA LYS A 259 10.73 -10.87 -9.97
C LYS A 259 11.07 -11.57 -8.67
N GLY A 260 11.61 -10.86 -7.71
CA GLY A 260 11.85 -11.43 -6.39
C GLY A 260 12.65 -10.54 -5.45
N THR A 261 12.81 -11.02 -4.22
CA THR A 261 13.58 -10.34 -3.19
C THR A 261 15.07 -10.64 -3.34
N THR A 262 15.90 -9.60 -3.19
CA THR A 262 17.35 -9.72 -3.20
C THR A 262 17.93 -9.77 -1.79
N SER A 263 19.05 -10.48 -1.65
CA SER A 263 19.84 -10.52 -0.42
C SER A 263 21.31 -10.84 -0.72
N LYS A 264 22.17 -10.58 0.26
CA LYS A 264 23.61 -10.87 0.16
C LYS A 264 23.94 -12.29 0.60
N TYR A 265 24.62 -13.04 -0.26
CA TYR A 265 25.13 -14.38 0.01
C TYR A 265 26.53 -14.56 -0.58
N SER A 266 27.44 -15.21 0.17
CA SER A 266 28.84 -15.42 -0.24
C SER A 266 29.53 -14.14 -0.73
N GLY A 267 29.21 -13.00 -0.11
CA GLY A 267 29.78 -11.69 -0.45
C GLY A 267 29.12 -10.95 -1.62
N LEU A 268 28.19 -11.56 -2.36
CA LEU A 268 27.51 -10.96 -3.52
C LEU A 268 26.00 -10.82 -3.30
N LYS A 269 25.37 -9.87 -3.99
CA LYS A 269 23.90 -9.78 -4.04
C LYS A 269 23.35 -10.79 -5.05
N GLN A 270 22.23 -11.42 -4.70
CA GLN A 270 21.50 -12.37 -5.54
C GLN A 270 19.99 -12.23 -5.32
N PHE A 271 19.18 -12.69 -6.27
CA PHE A 271 17.79 -13.00 -5.98
C PHE A 271 17.72 -14.25 -5.11
N SER A 272 17.07 -14.16 -3.94
CA SER A 272 16.99 -15.24 -2.95
C SER A 272 15.77 -16.13 -3.12
N ASN A 273 15.83 -17.34 -2.58
CA ASN A 273 14.78 -18.35 -2.70
C ASN A 273 13.71 -18.28 -1.59
N THR A 274 13.56 -17.14 -0.89
CA THR A 274 12.61 -16.98 0.23
C THR A 274 11.87 -15.64 0.12
N PRO A 275 10.74 -15.58 -0.63
CA PRO A 275 10.19 -16.65 -1.48
C PRO A 275 11.04 -16.88 -2.76
N ALA A 276 10.84 -18.01 -3.44
CA ALA A 276 11.54 -18.29 -4.70
C ALA A 276 11.23 -17.23 -5.76
N PRO A 277 12.22 -16.74 -6.53
CA PRO A 277 11.99 -15.72 -7.53
C PRO A 277 11.12 -16.28 -8.66
N GLU A 278 10.15 -15.47 -9.06
CA GLU A 278 9.28 -15.73 -10.20
C GLU A 278 10.07 -15.46 -11.48
N VAL A 279 10.01 -16.39 -12.43
CA VAL A 279 10.77 -16.30 -13.69
C VAL A 279 9.81 -16.52 -14.85
N THR A 280 9.65 -15.47 -15.64
CA THR A 280 8.80 -15.46 -16.83
C THR A 280 9.70 -15.41 -18.06
N LYS A 281 9.58 -16.40 -18.95
CA LYS A 281 10.31 -16.41 -20.21
C LYS A 281 9.62 -15.45 -21.18
N LEU A 282 10.36 -14.46 -21.68
CA LEU A 282 9.87 -13.46 -22.61
C LEU A 282 10.22 -13.84 -24.05
N GLU A 283 11.47 -14.22 -24.28
CA GLU A 283 11.98 -14.54 -25.61
C GLU A 283 12.86 -15.80 -25.57
N VAL A 284 12.84 -16.55 -26.66
CA VAL A 284 13.74 -17.69 -26.88
C VAL A 284 14.95 -17.20 -27.64
N ALA A 285 16.14 -17.62 -27.23
CA ALA A 285 17.37 -17.28 -27.95
C ALA A 285 17.42 -17.92 -29.34
N GLU A 286 17.91 -17.17 -30.32
CA GLU A 286 18.22 -17.70 -31.65
C GLU A 286 19.70 -18.13 -31.78
N SER A 287 20.57 -17.57 -30.94
CA SER A 287 22.00 -17.89 -30.89
C SER A 287 22.56 -17.57 -29.51
N PHE A 288 23.71 -18.18 -29.16
CA PHE A 288 24.38 -17.92 -27.89
C PHE A 288 25.89 -18.14 -28.02
N GLU A 289 26.68 -17.24 -27.42
CA GLU A 289 28.11 -17.41 -27.22
C GLU A 289 28.50 -16.95 -25.81
N TYR A 290 29.43 -17.67 -25.19
CA TYR A 290 29.99 -17.25 -23.91
C TYR A 290 30.92 -16.04 -24.08
N PRO A 291 31.00 -15.14 -23.08
CA PRO A 291 32.01 -14.11 -23.07
C PRO A 291 33.41 -14.72 -22.96
N ALA A 292 34.43 -13.92 -23.27
CA ALA A 292 35.81 -14.30 -22.98
C ALA A 292 36.00 -14.46 -21.46
N PHE A 293 36.61 -15.59 -21.05
CA PHE A 293 36.91 -15.86 -19.65
C PHE A 293 38.23 -15.18 -19.25
N GLU A 294 38.21 -14.37 -18.19
CA GLU A 294 39.40 -13.69 -17.65
C GLU A 294 40.35 -14.71 -17.01
N SER A 295 41.61 -14.77 -17.44
CA SER A 295 42.58 -15.68 -16.82
C SER A 295 42.97 -15.17 -15.43
N MET A 296 42.80 -16.02 -14.43
CA MET A 296 43.13 -15.74 -13.03
C MET A 296 44.18 -16.72 -12.52
N ASP A 297 45.29 -16.19 -12.02
CA ASP A 297 46.25 -16.96 -11.23
C ASP A 297 45.79 -17.07 -9.77
N GLY A 298 46.55 -17.82 -8.97
CA GLY A 298 46.20 -18.03 -7.57
C GLY A 298 46.21 -16.75 -6.72
N ALA A 299 47.08 -15.79 -7.01
CA ALA A 299 47.12 -14.51 -6.28
C ALA A 299 45.89 -13.65 -6.57
N ALA A 300 45.41 -13.66 -7.82
CA ALA A 300 44.15 -13.03 -8.19
C ALA A 300 42.95 -13.71 -7.50
N LEU A 301 42.96 -15.04 -7.35
CA LEU A 301 41.93 -15.77 -6.61
C LEU A 301 41.98 -15.54 -5.09
N ASP A 302 43.17 -15.39 -4.50
CA ASP A 302 43.30 -14.98 -3.09
C ASP A 302 42.75 -13.56 -2.86
N THR A 303 42.98 -12.66 -3.82
CA THR A 303 42.38 -11.31 -3.79
C THR A 303 40.86 -11.39 -3.88
N TYR A 304 40.35 -12.22 -4.80
CA TYR A 304 38.92 -12.45 -4.98
C TYR A 304 38.24 -12.97 -3.71
N LEU A 305 38.87 -13.85 -2.93
CA LEU A 305 38.30 -14.36 -1.67
C LEU A 305 37.83 -13.23 -0.77
N ASN A 306 38.63 -12.18 -0.65
CA ASN A 306 38.39 -11.06 0.25
C ASN A 306 37.49 -9.98 -0.37
N THR A 307 37.44 -9.89 -1.69
CA THR A 307 36.66 -8.86 -2.40
C THR A 307 35.94 -9.49 -3.60
N PRO A 308 34.93 -10.35 -3.36
CA PRO A 308 34.26 -11.07 -4.43
C PRO A 308 33.47 -10.12 -5.33
N THR A 309 33.57 -10.33 -6.64
CA THR A 309 32.78 -9.65 -7.68
C THR A 309 32.32 -10.67 -8.70
N LEU A 310 31.09 -10.59 -9.20
CA LEU A 310 30.67 -11.54 -10.23
C LEU A 310 31.46 -11.33 -11.52
N LYS A 311 32.14 -12.37 -12.03
CA LYS A 311 32.87 -12.31 -13.31
C LYS A 311 33.05 -13.67 -13.97
N ALA A 312 33.19 -13.68 -15.30
CA ALA A 312 33.62 -14.84 -16.07
C ALA A 312 35.14 -15.02 -15.92
N ALA A 313 35.59 -16.19 -15.45
CA ALA A 313 36.98 -16.45 -15.15
C ALA A 313 37.45 -17.82 -15.67
N SER A 314 38.75 -17.91 -15.91
CA SER A 314 39.49 -19.11 -16.27
C SER A 314 40.65 -19.30 -15.31
N TYR A 315 40.78 -20.46 -14.69
CA TYR A 315 41.90 -20.76 -13.80
C TYR A 315 42.30 -22.24 -13.86
N THR A 316 43.55 -22.52 -13.51
CA THR A 316 44.15 -23.86 -13.64
C THR A 316 44.62 -24.38 -12.29
N GLY A 317 44.27 -25.63 -11.98
CA GLY A 317 44.72 -26.33 -10.78
C GLY A 317 44.38 -27.81 -10.87
N LYS A 318 44.60 -28.55 -9.79
CA LYS A 318 44.29 -29.97 -9.68
C LYS A 318 42.84 -30.19 -9.24
N LEU A 319 42.07 -30.88 -10.08
CA LEU A 319 40.71 -31.30 -9.73
C LEU A 319 40.77 -32.42 -8.70
N ILE A 320 40.07 -32.24 -7.59
CA ILE A 320 39.86 -33.29 -6.58
C ILE A 320 38.37 -33.44 -6.30
N LEU A 321 37.97 -34.62 -5.87
CA LEU A 321 36.65 -34.90 -5.33
C LEU A 321 36.80 -35.08 -3.81
N ASP A 322 36.32 -34.11 -3.05
CA ASP A 322 36.34 -34.11 -1.58
C ASP A 322 34.91 -34.28 -1.04
N GLY A 323 34.60 -35.49 -0.57
CA GLY A 323 33.21 -35.90 -0.32
C GLY A 323 32.37 -35.79 -1.60
N ASN A 324 31.36 -34.90 -1.59
CA ASN A 324 30.48 -34.65 -2.73
C ASN A 324 30.86 -33.38 -3.52
N TYR A 325 32.00 -32.74 -3.19
CA TYR A 325 32.39 -31.45 -3.76
C TYR A 325 33.57 -31.60 -4.70
N TYR A 326 33.41 -31.07 -5.92
CA TYR A 326 34.52 -30.89 -6.83
C TYR A 326 35.26 -29.61 -6.46
N ASN A 327 36.55 -29.76 -6.12
CA ASN A 327 37.42 -28.66 -5.75
C ASN A 327 38.63 -28.59 -6.68
N ILE A 328 39.15 -27.39 -6.88
CA ILE A 328 40.40 -27.11 -7.58
C ILE A 328 41.43 -26.67 -6.54
N THR A 329 42.46 -27.49 -6.39
CA THR A 329 43.58 -27.28 -5.46
C THR A 329 44.87 -27.09 -6.26
N GLU A 330 46.01 -26.90 -5.59
CA GLU A 330 47.31 -26.76 -6.28
C GLU A 330 47.27 -25.68 -7.39
N ILE A 331 46.56 -24.57 -7.14
CA ILE A 331 46.47 -23.43 -8.06
C ILE A 331 47.77 -22.65 -7.97
N GLU A 332 48.41 -22.45 -9.13
CA GLU A 332 49.71 -21.79 -9.19
C GLU A 332 49.61 -20.33 -8.72
N GLY A 333 50.46 -19.97 -7.76
CA GLY A 333 50.48 -18.64 -7.14
C GLY A 333 49.49 -18.42 -5.99
N ALA A 334 48.66 -19.42 -5.64
CA ALA A 334 47.71 -19.29 -4.54
C ALA A 334 48.39 -19.54 -3.19
N ALA A 335 48.14 -18.65 -2.23
CA ALA A 335 48.48 -18.82 -0.82
C ALA A 335 47.47 -19.72 -0.11
N SER A 336 46.16 -19.53 -0.35
CA SER A 336 45.11 -20.35 0.28
C SER A 336 43.88 -20.63 -0.57
N ALA A 337 43.66 -19.92 -1.67
CA ALA A 337 42.47 -20.06 -2.50
C ALA A 337 42.27 -21.49 -3.04
N ILE A 338 41.05 -21.98 -2.87
CA ILE A 338 40.56 -23.26 -3.40
C ILE A 338 39.34 -22.93 -4.27
N GLY A 339 39.39 -23.30 -5.55
CA GLY A 339 38.19 -23.25 -6.39
C GLY A 339 37.20 -24.33 -5.94
N THR A 340 35.91 -24.03 -5.85
CA THR A 340 34.86 -25.02 -5.58
C THR A 340 33.74 -24.89 -6.59
N PHE A 341 33.22 -26.03 -7.06
CA PHE A 341 32.11 -26.02 -8.01
C PHE A 341 30.78 -25.94 -7.26
N SER A 342 30.02 -24.88 -7.53
CA SER A 342 28.71 -24.69 -6.95
C SER A 342 27.69 -25.51 -7.71
N TYR A 343 27.14 -26.53 -7.06
CA TYR A 343 26.03 -27.37 -7.56
C TYR A 343 26.09 -27.66 -9.07
N PRO A 344 27.22 -28.22 -9.58
CA PRO A 344 27.37 -28.49 -11.00
C PRO A 344 26.31 -29.48 -11.45
N VAL A 345 25.77 -29.28 -12.65
CA VAL A 345 24.79 -30.19 -13.22
C VAL A 345 25.48 -31.50 -13.59
N ALA A 346 24.77 -32.62 -13.45
CA ALA A 346 25.30 -33.93 -13.73
C ALA A 346 25.77 -34.02 -15.20
N GLY A 347 27.02 -34.44 -15.39
CA GLY A 347 27.64 -34.56 -16.70
C GLY A 347 28.55 -33.40 -17.13
N ILE A 348 28.55 -32.25 -16.43
CA ILE A 348 29.50 -31.15 -16.73
C ILE A 348 30.96 -31.58 -16.47
N VAL A 349 31.19 -32.27 -15.35
CA VAL A 349 32.53 -32.72 -14.96
C VAL A 349 32.77 -34.14 -15.47
N ASP A 350 33.88 -34.34 -16.17
CA ASP A 350 34.37 -35.68 -16.48
C ASP A 350 34.96 -36.35 -15.24
N PRO A 351 34.43 -37.50 -14.79
CA PRO A 351 35.01 -38.24 -13.69
C PRO A 351 36.47 -38.65 -13.94
N GLU A 352 36.89 -38.82 -15.19
CA GLU A 352 38.28 -39.17 -15.55
C GLU A 352 39.27 -38.03 -15.29
N LEU A 353 38.81 -36.78 -15.21
CA LEU A 353 39.67 -35.63 -14.90
C LEU A 353 40.02 -35.52 -13.41
N VAL A 354 39.33 -36.26 -12.53
CA VAL A 354 39.60 -36.22 -11.08
C VAL A 354 41.03 -36.71 -10.82
N GLY A 355 41.80 -35.91 -10.09
CA GLY A 355 43.22 -36.11 -9.80
C GLY A 355 44.16 -35.44 -10.81
N GLN A 356 43.66 -34.95 -11.95
CA GLN A 356 44.47 -34.30 -12.99
C GLN A 356 44.54 -32.78 -12.81
N LYS A 357 45.55 -32.15 -13.42
CA LYS A 357 45.59 -30.69 -13.59
C LYS A 357 44.65 -30.30 -14.72
N VAL A 358 43.72 -29.40 -14.45
CA VAL A 358 42.63 -28.97 -15.32
C VAL A 358 42.59 -27.46 -15.46
N THR A 359 42.05 -26.98 -16.57
CA THR A 359 41.61 -25.59 -16.75
C THR A 359 40.09 -25.55 -16.63
N VAL A 360 39.60 -24.69 -15.76
CA VAL A 360 38.17 -24.47 -15.51
C VAL A 360 37.77 -23.13 -16.11
N ASN A 361 36.72 -23.11 -16.91
CA ASN A 361 36.07 -21.89 -17.36
C ASN A 361 34.67 -21.81 -16.73
N GLY A 362 34.33 -20.67 -16.14
CA GLY A 362 33.04 -20.49 -15.49
C GLY A 362 32.84 -19.08 -14.95
N TYR A 363 31.79 -18.90 -14.16
CA TYR A 363 31.51 -17.64 -13.48
C TYR A 363 31.84 -17.76 -12.00
N LEU A 364 32.60 -16.82 -11.46
CA LEU A 364 32.81 -16.71 -10.02
C LEU A 364 31.58 -16.05 -9.41
N ILE A 365 30.91 -16.76 -8.50
CA ILE A 365 29.59 -16.38 -7.93
C ILE A 365 29.63 -16.19 -6.42
N GLY A 366 30.80 -15.84 -5.90
CA GLY A 366 31.03 -15.46 -4.50
C GLY A 366 32.16 -16.24 -3.85
N SER A 367 32.43 -15.97 -2.59
CA SER A 367 33.48 -16.62 -1.81
C SER A 367 33.01 -17.03 -0.42
N ASN A 368 33.68 -18.05 0.12
CA ASN A 368 33.63 -18.38 1.55
C ASN A 368 35.03 -18.21 2.14
N VAL A 369 35.27 -17.03 2.72
CA VAL A 369 36.57 -16.65 3.31
C VAL A 369 37.00 -17.63 4.40
N SER A 370 36.08 -18.09 5.26
CA SER A 370 36.42 -18.99 6.38
C SER A 370 36.97 -20.34 5.93
N ARG A 371 36.66 -20.76 4.71
CA ARG A 371 37.09 -22.03 4.11
C ARG A 371 38.01 -21.84 2.91
N ASN A 372 38.40 -20.60 2.60
CA ASN A 372 39.16 -20.20 1.42
C ASN A 372 38.53 -20.68 0.09
N LEU A 373 37.21 -20.74 0.00
CA LEU A 373 36.53 -21.26 -1.18
C LEU A 373 36.13 -20.14 -2.15
N VAL A 374 36.49 -20.30 -3.42
CA VAL A 374 36.00 -19.49 -4.54
C VAL A 374 34.87 -20.25 -5.24
N ASN A 375 33.63 -19.81 -5.04
CA ASN A 375 32.45 -20.47 -5.59
C ASN A 375 32.36 -20.22 -7.09
N THR A 376 32.38 -21.30 -7.88
CA THR A 376 32.39 -21.24 -9.35
C THR A 376 31.18 -21.97 -9.94
N MET A 377 30.40 -21.28 -10.77
CA MET A 377 29.45 -21.89 -11.69
C MET A 377 30.23 -22.33 -12.93
N VAL A 378 30.55 -23.61 -13.01
CA VAL A 378 31.38 -24.17 -14.09
C VAL A 378 30.59 -24.23 -15.39
N VAL A 379 31.21 -23.72 -16.46
CA VAL A 379 30.68 -23.78 -17.82
C VAL A 379 31.33 -24.95 -18.57
N ASN A 380 32.65 -25.04 -18.54
CA ASN A 380 33.39 -26.17 -19.10
C ASN A 380 34.71 -26.40 -18.38
N ILE A 381 35.25 -27.60 -18.56
CA ILE A 381 36.48 -28.06 -17.92
C ILE A 381 37.24 -28.98 -18.87
N ALA A 382 38.56 -28.85 -18.90
CA ALA A 382 39.44 -29.69 -19.71
C ALA A 382 40.77 -29.94 -19.00
N ALA A 383 41.52 -30.95 -19.44
CA ALA A 383 42.89 -31.13 -19.00
C ALA A 383 43.74 -29.87 -19.32
N ALA A 384 44.65 -29.50 -18.43
CA ALA A 384 45.44 -28.29 -18.59
C ALA A 384 46.23 -28.30 -19.92
N GLY A 385 46.13 -27.22 -20.69
CA GLY A 385 46.76 -27.10 -22.01
C GLY A 385 45.98 -27.71 -23.18
N THR A 386 44.78 -28.24 -22.93
CA THR A 386 43.87 -28.74 -23.97
C THR A 386 42.61 -27.89 -24.09
N THR A 387 41.97 -27.87 -25.26
CA THR A 387 40.62 -27.33 -25.44
C THR A 387 39.57 -28.34 -24.98
N PRO A 388 38.42 -27.87 -24.45
CA PRO A 388 37.28 -28.74 -24.16
C PRO A 388 36.88 -29.57 -25.39
N THR A 389 36.68 -30.87 -25.19
CA THR A 389 36.31 -31.80 -26.26
C THR A 389 34.80 -31.83 -26.54
N THR A 390 34.02 -31.12 -25.73
CA THR A 390 32.56 -31.01 -25.80
C THR A 390 32.11 -29.55 -25.75
N LYS A 391 31.02 -29.24 -26.46
CA LYS A 391 30.23 -28.02 -26.26
C LYS A 391 29.08 -28.28 -25.29
N SER A 392 28.51 -27.22 -24.72
CA SER A 392 27.28 -27.35 -23.95
C SER A 392 26.08 -27.67 -24.87
N ILE A 393 25.07 -28.34 -24.34
CA ILE A 393 23.87 -28.70 -25.08
C ILE A 393 23.07 -27.46 -25.48
N GLY A 394 23.02 -26.44 -24.63
CA GLY A 394 22.39 -25.15 -24.93
C GLY A 394 23.02 -24.46 -26.14
N GLU A 395 24.36 -24.43 -26.20
CA GLU A 395 25.07 -23.93 -27.40
C GLU A 395 24.70 -24.75 -28.64
N VAL A 396 24.72 -26.08 -28.56
CA VAL A 396 24.48 -26.95 -29.73
C VAL A 396 23.02 -26.93 -30.18
N ALA A 397 22.07 -26.73 -29.26
CA ALA A 397 20.66 -26.56 -29.59
C ALA A 397 20.42 -25.32 -30.46
N LEU A 398 21.24 -24.28 -30.32
CA LEU A 398 21.16 -23.02 -31.08
C LEU A 398 22.20 -22.91 -32.19
N ALA A 399 23.08 -23.90 -32.32
CA ALA A 399 24.19 -23.85 -33.28
C ALA A 399 23.72 -24.10 -34.72
N PRO A 400 24.46 -23.59 -35.72
CA PRO A 400 24.28 -24.00 -37.11
C PRO A 400 24.40 -25.51 -37.28
N VAL A 401 23.67 -26.07 -38.25
CA VAL A 401 23.77 -27.51 -38.58
C VAL A 401 25.22 -27.91 -38.85
N GLY A 402 25.68 -28.93 -38.15
CA GLY A 402 27.06 -29.39 -38.21
C GLY A 402 27.32 -30.59 -37.31
N LYS A 403 28.59 -30.96 -37.18
CA LYS A 403 29.03 -32.04 -36.33
C LYS A 403 29.46 -31.52 -34.96
N TYR A 404 28.86 -32.05 -33.91
CA TYR A 404 29.12 -31.64 -32.53
C TYR A 404 29.44 -32.83 -31.64
N ASN A 405 30.03 -32.54 -30.49
CA ASN A 405 30.20 -33.46 -29.38
C ASN A 405 29.67 -32.78 -28.12
N VAL A 406 28.76 -33.44 -27.43
CA VAL A 406 28.14 -32.95 -26.19
C VAL A 406 28.15 -34.03 -25.13
N ARG A 407 27.95 -33.62 -23.89
CA ARG A 407 27.75 -34.52 -22.75
C ARG A 407 26.59 -34.03 -21.93
N GLY A 408 25.76 -34.95 -21.43
CA GLY A 408 24.64 -34.61 -20.57
C GLY A 408 23.93 -35.84 -20.02
N GLN A 409 22.94 -35.60 -19.17
CA GLN A 409 22.08 -36.62 -18.60
C GLN A 409 20.90 -36.91 -19.52
N VAL A 410 20.55 -38.18 -19.67
CA VAL A 410 19.29 -38.60 -20.31
C VAL A 410 18.14 -38.25 -19.39
N VAL A 411 17.29 -37.30 -19.79
CA VAL A 411 16.17 -36.80 -18.97
C VAL A 411 14.81 -37.32 -19.42
N ALA A 412 14.68 -37.81 -20.65
CA ALA A 412 13.46 -38.47 -21.11
C ALA A 412 13.79 -39.49 -22.21
N THR A 413 12.99 -40.55 -22.32
CA THR A 413 13.12 -41.57 -23.36
C THR A 413 11.80 -41.74 -24.09
N TYR A 414 11.84 -41.95 -25.40
CA TYR A 414 10.67 -42.26 -26.23
C TYR A 414 11.00 -43.40 -27.20
N GLY A 415 10.03 -43.93 -27.91
CA GLY A 415 10.19 -45.12 -28.75
C GLY A 415 11.14 -44.97 -29.95
N GLN A 416 11.76 -43.80 -30.14
CA GLN A 416 12.68 -43.50 -31.25
C GLN A 416 14.01 -42.86 -30.80
N GLY A 417 14.30 -42.82 -29.50
CA GLY A 417 15.53 -42.25 -28.96
C GLY A 417 15.34 -41.65 -27.57
N PHE A 418 16.09 -40.58 -27.26
CA PHE A 418 16.05 -39.95 -25.95
C PHE A 418 16.34 -38.45 -26.01
N LEU A 419 15.91 -37.72 -24.98
CA LEU A 419 16.26 -36.33 -24.75
C LEU A 419 17.38 -36.25 -23.72
N MET A 420 18.40 -35.44 -23.99
CA MET A 420 19.50 -35.20 -23.05
C MET A 420 19.59 -33.72 -22.66
N ASN A 421 20.05 -33.46 -21.44
CA ASN A 421 20.17 -32.15 -20.83
C ASN A 421 21.44 -32.09 -19.96
N ASP A 422 22.13 -30.95 -19.96
CA ASP A 422 23.35 -30.68 -19.17
C ASP A 422 23.18 -29.45 -18.26
N GLY A 423 21.94 -28.99 -18.11
CA GLY A 423 21.53 -27.78 -17.43
C GLY A 423 21.48 -26.55 -18.31
N THR A 424 22.26 -26.49 -19.38
CA THR A 424 22.34 -25.33 -20.29
C THR A 424 21.24 -25.32 -21.35
N GLY A 425 20.70 -26.49 -21.64
CA GLY A 425 19.61 -26.70 -22.57
C GLY A 425 19.34 -28.19 -22.73
N SER A 426 18.41 -28.51 -23.62
CA SER A 426 18.07 -29.88 -23.97
C SER A 426 18.15 -30.09 -25.47
N ILE A 427 18.59 -31.27 -25.90
CA ILE A 427 18.61 -31.65 -27.31
C ILE A 427 18.15 -33.09 -27.49
N LEU A 428 17.40 -33.34 -28.55
CA LEU A 428 16.91 -34.67 -28.90
C LEU A 428 18.01 -35.48 -29.59
N VAL A 429 18.13 -36.75 -29.21
CA VAL A 429 18.97 -37.74 -29.87
C VAL A 429 18.04 -38.77 -30.51
N PHE A 430 17.85 -38.65 -31.82
CA PHE A 430 17.06 -39.59 -32.60
C PHE A 430 17.88 -40.82 -32.96
N GLN A 431 17.34 -42.00 -32.73
CA GLN A 431 17.99 -43.29 -32.99
C GLN A 431 17.16 -44.22 -33.88
N LYS A 432 15.93 -43.82 -34.25
CA LYS A 432 14.96 -44.63 -35.02
C LYS A 432 14.61 -45.98 -34.37
N ALA A 433 14.92 -46.12 -33.09
CA ALA A 433 14.67 -47.30 -32.27
C ALA A 433 14.54 -46.86 -30.81
N ALA A 434 14.01 -47.75 -29.97
CA ALA A 434 14.03 -47.52 -28.53
C ALA A 434 15.50 -47.42 -28.04
N PRO A 435 15.82 -46.44 -27.18
CA PRO A 435 17.18 -46.23 -26.73
C PRO A 435 17.64 -47.37 -25.80
N SER A 436 18.92 -47.75 -25.90
CA SER A 436 19.55 -48.63 -24.91
C SER A 436 19.88 -47.91 -23.60
N ASN A 437 19.99 -46.58 -23.65
CA ASN A 437 20.21 -45.73 -22.49
C ASN A 437 18.91 -45.48 -21.73
N LYS A 438 19.01 -45.43 -20.40
CA LYS A 438 17.88 -45.16 -19.49
C LYS A 438 17.92 -43.73 -18.97
N ILE A 439 16.77 -43.24 -18.52
CA ILE A 439 16.66 -41.99 -17.76
C ILE A 439 17.66 -42.02 -16.60
N GLY A 440 18.47 -40.96 -16.48
CA GLY A 440 19.54 -40.84 -15.49
C GLY A 440 20.94 -41.19 -15.98
N ASP A 441 21.09 -41.88 -17.12
CA ASP A 441 22.41 -42.14 -17.70
C ASP A 441 23.10 -40.82 -18.10
N ILE A 442 24.40 -40.71 -17.83
CA ILE A 442 25.27 -39.64 -18.34
C ILE A 442 25.92 -40.16 -19.61
N VAL A 443 25.70 -39.48 -20.73
CA VAL A 443 26.15 -39.91 -22.06
C VAL A 443 26.98 -38.83 -22.75
N SER A 444 27.98 -39.27 -23.52
CA SER A 444 28.65 -38.47 -24.56
C SER A 444 27.99 -38.77 -25.89
N VAL A 445 27.59 -37.74 -26.63
CA VAL A 445 26.99 -37.88 -27.96
C VAL A 445 27.80 -37.10 -28.97
N SER A 446 28.27 -37.78 -30.01
CA SER A 446 28.99 -37.16 -31.13
C SER A 446 28.36 -37.52 -32.46
N GLY A 447 28.04 -36.50 -33.27
CA GLY A 447 27.41 -36.71 -34.56
C GLY A 447 26.94 -35.42 -35.21
N ASP A 448 26.34 -35.56 -36.38
CA ASP A 448 25.69 -34.46 -37.08
C ASP A 448 24.32 -34.16 -36.47
N ILE A 449 24.01 -32.88 -36.33
CA ILE A 449 22.66 -32.42 -36.01
C ILE A 449 21.87 -32.09 -37.30
N SER A 450 20.56 -31.96 -37.18
CA SER A 450 19.65 -31.41 -38.20
C SER A 450 18.43 -30.79 -37.55
N VAL A 451 17.77 -29.87 -38.25
CA VAL A 451 16.50 -29.30 -37.82
C VAL A 451 15.36 -30.27 -38.15
N TYR A 452 14.51 -30.56 -37.16
CA TYR A 452 13.28 -31.33 -37.30
C TYR A 452 12.19 -30.70 -36.44
N ASN A 453 10.98 -30.54 -37.00
CA ASN A 453 9.87 -29.80 -36.36
C ASN A 453 10.30 -28.42 -35.80
N GLY A 454 11.22 -27.76 -36.49
CA GLY A 454 11.75 -26.44 -36.13
C GLY A 454 12.84 -26.41 -35.05
N LEU A 455 13.27 -27.56 -34.50
CA LEU A 455 14.34 -27.63 -33.49
C LEU A 455 15.51 -28.50 -33.94
N ASN A 456 16.71 -28.17 -33.47
CA ASN A 456 17.90 -28.99 -33.68
C ASN A 456 17.82 -30.32 -32.91
N GLN A 457 18.25 -31.39 -33.57
CA GLN A 457 18.40 -32.72 -32.97
C GLN A 457 19.59 -33.46 -33.56
N PHE A 458 20.19 -34.39 -32.81
CA PHE A 458 21.15 -35.34 -33.37
C PHE A 458 20.47 -36.33 -34.31
N LYS A 459 21.16 -36.67 -35.41
CA LYS A 459 20.72 -37.69 -36.38
C LYS A 459 20.93 -39.11 -35.84
N GLU A 460 20.26 -40.08 -36.47
CA GLU A 460 20.40 -41.52 -36.16
C GLU A 460 21.83 -42.07 -36.29
N THR A 461 22.71 -41.37 -36.99
CA THR A 461 24.13 -41.73 -37.14
C THR A 461 25.01 -41.27 -35.97
N ALA A 462 24.47 -40.53 -35.00
CA ALA A 462 25.21 -40.08 -33.84
C ALA A 462 25.67 -41.26 -32.97
N THR A 463 26.92 -41.20 -32.52
CA THR A 463 27.49 -42.18 -31.60
C THR A 463 27.18 -41.77 -30.17
N VAL A 464 26.63 -42.71 -29.38
CA VAL A 464 26.27 -42.50 -27.97
C VAL A 464 27.13 -43.40 -27.09
N THR A 465 27.83 -42.82 -26.10
CA THR A 465 28.66 -43.54 -25.13
C THR A 465 28.21 -43.22 -23.72
N LYS A 466 27.83 -44.24 -22.94
CA LYS A 466 27.53 -44.08 -21.50
C LYS A 466 28.83 -43.89 -20.70
N ILE A 467 28.84 -42.93 -19.79
CA ILE A 467 30.03 -42.49 -19.04
C ILE A 467 29.93 -42.83 -17.55
N ASN A 468 28.75 -42.70 -16.96
CA ASN A 468 28.57 -43.00 -15.54
C ASN A 468 28.51 -44.51 -15.26
N LYS A 469 29.13 -44.91 -14.14
CA LYS A 469 29.10 -46.30 -13.63
C LYS A 469 27.88 -46.54 -12.73
N GLU A 470 27.55 -45.54 -11.92
CA GLU A 470 26.44 -45.58 -10.96
C GLU A 470 25.21 -44.87 -11.49
N ASP A 471 24.03 -45.25 -10.99
CA ASP A 471 22.76 -44.62 -11.36
C ASP A 471 22.66 -43.21 -10.78
N VAL A 472 22.30 -42.24 -11.63
CA VAL A 472 22.11 -40.84 -11.26
C VAL A 472 20.63 -40.49 -11.41
N SER A 473 20.00 -40.00 -10.35
CA SER A 473 18.61 -39.54 -10.42
C SER A 473 18.46 -38.31 -11.31
N VAL A 474 17.32 -38.20 -12.01
CA VAL A 474 16.94 -36.98 -12.72
C VAL A 474 16.09 -36.11 -11.81
N THR A 475 16.47 -34.84 -11.70
CA THR A 475 15.64 -33.80 -11.08
C THR A 475 15.01 -32.98 -12.20
N TYR A 476 13.68 -33.00 -12.29
CA TYR A 476 12.96 -32.21 -13.28
C TYR A 476 12.78 -30.78 -12.80
N PRO A 477 12.85 -29.78 -13.70
CA PRO A 477 12.46 -28.43 -13.35
C PRO A 477 10.95 -28.37 -13.06
N LYS A 478 10.50 -27.32 -12.39
CA LYS A 478 9.06 -27.06 -12.25
C LYS A 478 8.44 -26.92 -13.66
N PRO A 479 7.43 -27.72 -14.03
CA PRO A 479 6.87 -27.66 -15.37
C PRO A 479 6.19 -26.31 -15.61
N PHE A 480 6.42 -25.75 -16.79
CA PHE A 480 5.71 -24.57 -17.24
C PHE A 480 4.29 -24.97 -17.63
N GLU A 481 3.30 -24.40 -16.94
CA GLU A 481 1.91 -24.74 -17.20
C GLU A 481 1.40 -23.98 -18.42
N MET A 482 0.99 -24.71 -19.46
CA MET A 482 0.51 -24.16 -20.72
C MET A 482 -1.02 -24.24 -20.83
N LEU A 483 -1.61 -23.12 -21.24
CA LEU A 483 -2.99 -22.99 -21.74
C LEU A 483 -2.99 -22.95 -23.29
N GLY A 484 -4.17 -22.87 -23.91
CA GLY A 484 -4.27 -22.80 -25.38
C GLY A 484 -3.49 -21.63 -26.00
N GLU A 485 -3.49 -20.47 -25.35
CA GLU A 485 -2.70 -19.31 -25.80
C GLU A 485 -1.20 -19.57 -25.72
N ASP A 486 -0.70 -20.19 -24.65
CA ASP A 486 0.71 -20.57 -24.50
C ASP A 486 1.13 -21.58 -25.57
N VAL A 487 0.24 -22.52 -25.92
CA VAL A 487 0.47 -23.49 -27.00
C VAL A 487 0.56 -22.79 -28.36
N THR A 488 -0.29 -21.78 -28.58
CA THR A 488 -0.29 -20.98 -29.80
C THR A 488 0.97 -20.12 -29.90
N ALA A 489 1.38 -19.49 -28.80
CA ALA A 489 2.62 -18.72 -28.70
C ALA A 489 3.85 -19.61 -28.92
N TYR A 490 3.86 -20.81 -28.34
CA TYR A 490 4.93 -21.79 -28.51
C TYR A 490 5.19 -22.11 -29.99
N ALA A 491 4.15 -22.23 -30.82
CA ALA A 491 4.32 -22.51 -32.25
C ALA A 491 5.05 -21.39 -33.02
N SER A 492 5.12 -20.17 -32.46
CA SER A 492 5.84 -19.03 -33.04
C SER A 492 7.27 -18.88 -32.48
N ALA A 493 7.56 -19.47 -31.31
CA ALA A 493 8.85 -19.39 -30.64
C ALA A 493 9.24 -20.77 -30.07
N LEU A 494 9.66 -21.66 -30.96
CA LEU A 494 9.93 -23.05 -30.63
C LEU A 494 11.16 -23.18 -29.72
N CYS A 495 11.01 -23.95 -28.63
CA CYS A 495 12.12 -24.34 -27.77
C CYS A 495 11.86 -25.71 -27.15
N VAL A 496 12.90 -26.36 -26.63
CA VAL A 496 12.68 -27.50 -25.73
C VAL A 496 12.40 -26.94 -24.34
N ARG A 497 11.21 -27.24 -23.79
CA ARG A 497 10.78 -26.80 -22.46
C ARG A 497 10.06 -27.91 -21.73
N TYR A 498 10.26 -27.99 -20.42
CA TYR A 498 9.47 -28.91 -19.59
C TYR A 498 8.13 -28.28 -19.26
N VAL A 499 7.04 -28.89 -19.68
CA VAL A 499 5.70 -28.28 -19.66
C VAL A 499 4.69 -29.20 -19.01
N THR A 500 3.57 -28.61 -18.58
CA THR A 500 2.36 -29.34 -18.20
C THR A 500 1.14 -28.69 -18.83
N TYR A 501 0.26 -29.49 -19.42
CA TYR A 501 -0.95 -28.98 -20.06
C TYR A 501 -2.11 -29.96 -19.89
N LYS A 502 -3.33 -29.40 -19.96
CA LYS A 502 -4.59 -30.13 -19.83
C LYS A 502 -5.26 -30.23 -21.19
N GLY A 503 -5.89 -31.37 -21.47
CA GLY A 503 -6.80 -31.50 -22.60
C GLY A 503 -7.45 -32.87 -22.68
N GLU A 504 -8.32 -33.06 -23.67
CA GLU A 504 -9.01 -34.32 -23.93
C GLU A 504 -8.07 -35.28 -24.69
N LEU A 505 -7.88 -36.49 -24.17
CA LEU A 505 -7.09 -37.53 -24.83
C LEU A 505 -7.85 -38.11 -26.03
N ILE A 506 -7.19 -38.15 -27.18
CA ILE A 506 -7.68 -38.71 -28.45
C ILE A 506 -6.68 -39.75 -28.97
N ILE A 507 -7.13 -40.99 -29.13
CA ILE A 507 -6.33 -42.12 -29.62
C ILE A 507 -6.72 -42.41 -31.07
N GLY A 508 -5.79 -42.12 -31.96
CA GLY A 508 -5.90 -42.40 -33.39
C GLY A 508 -5.03 -43.57 -33.85
N THR A 509 -5.10 -43.87 -35.14
CA THR A 509 -4.21 -44.82 -35.82
C THR A 509 -3.58 -44.13 -37.03
N SER A 510 -2.25 -44.22 -37.14
CA SER A 510 -1.48 -43.72 -38.29
C SER A 510 -1.77 -44.53 -39.56
N GLY A 511 -1.42 -43.98 -40.73
CA GLY A 511 -1.51 -44.72 -42.00
C GLY A 511 -0.65 -46.00 -42.05
N SER A 512 0.31 -46.15 -41.14
CA SER A 512 1.13 -47.35 -40.97
C SER A 512 0.60 -48.32 -39.91
N GLY A 513 -0.58 -48.07 -39.34
CA GLY A 513 -1.21 -48.93 -38.32
C GLY A 513 -0.73 -48.70 -36.88
N ASN A 514 0.21 -47.79 -36.64
CA ASN A 514 0.68 -47.45 -35.29
C ASN A 514 -0.32 -46.53 -34.58
N LYS A 515 -0.52 -46.72 -33.27
CA LYS A 515 -1.34 -45.82 -32.44
C LYS A 515 -0.74 -44.41 -32.38
N ILE A 516 -1.60 -43.40 -32.38
CA ILE A 516 -1.26 -41.98 -32.22
C ILE A 516 -2.03 -41.46 -31.00
N TYR A 517 -1.36 -40.70 -30.14
CA TYR A 517 -1.97 -40.12 -28.94
C TYR A 517 -1.91 -38.59 -29.05
N ASN A 518 -3.06 -37.97 -29.23
CA ASN A 518 -3.21 -36.52 -29.32
C ASN A 518 -4.01 -36.00 -28.13
N ILE A 519 -3.79 -34.74 -27.80
CA ILE A 519 -4.48 -34.02 -26.74
C ILE A 519 -5.14 -32.82 -27.37
N LYS A 520 -6.47 -32.76 -27.34
CA LYS A 520 -7.22 -31.59 -27.74
C LYS A 520 -7.20 -30.58 -26.60
N ILE A 521 -6.70 -29.38 -26.87
CA ILE A 521 -6.48 -28.34 -25.86
C ILE A 521 -7.46 -27.20 -26.10
N ASP A 522 -8.15 -26.78 -25.05
CA ASP A 522 -9.09 -25.65 -25.12
C ASP A 522 -8.34 -24.32 -25.34
N GLY A 523 -8.93 -23.44 -26.15
CA GLY A 523 -8.37 -22.11 -26.43
C GLY A 523 -7.31 -22.09 -27.54
N THR A 524 -7.11 -23.19 -28.29
CA THR A 524 -6.22 -23.22 -29.46
C THR A 524 -6.71 -24.21 -30.52
N ASP A 525 -6.32 -23.96 -31.77
CA ASP A 525 -6.52 -24.89 -32.89
C ASP A 525 -5.40 -25.94 -33.00
N LEU A 526 -4.35 -25.82 -32.19
CA LEU A 526 -3.26 -26.80 -32.09
C LEU A 526 -3.63 -27.94 -31.14
N GLN A 527 -3.08 -29.12 -31.40
CA GLN A 527 -3.21 -30.29 -30.54
C GLN A 527 -1.84 -30.73 -30.01
N GLY A 528 -1.82 -31.25 -28.79
CA GLY A 528 -0.63 -31.84 -28.19
C GLY A 528 -0.41 -33.25 -28.70
N ALA A 529 0.64 -33.49 -29.47
CA ALA A 529 0.97 -34.82 -29.98
C ALA A 529 2.03 -35.49 -29.09
N ILE A 530 1.66 -36.57 -28.39
CA ILE A 530 2.59 -37.34 -27.58
C ILE A 530 3.42 -38.23 -28.50
N SER A 531 4.72 -37.94 -28.59
CA SER A 531 5.63 -38.57 -29.54
C SER A 531 6.11 -39.93 -29.03
N TYR A 532 5.74 -41.00 -29.75
CA TYR A 532 6.17 -42.39 -29.51
C TYR A 532 6.28 -42.73 -28.01
N PRO A 533 5.19 -42.63 -27.24
CA PRO A 533 5.23 -42.84 -25.79
C PRO A 533 5.76 -44.24 -25.45
N GLN A 534 6.44 -44.36 -24.32
CA GLN A 534 6.88 -45.66 -23.82
C GLN A 534 5.66 -46.56 -23.56
N THR A 535 5.82 -47.86 -23.77
CA THR A 535 4.77 -48.84 -23.51
C THR A 535 4.32 -48.73 -22.05
N GLY A 536 3.00 -48.59 -21.83
CA GLY A 536 2.40 -48.47 -20.50
C GLY A 536 2.40 -47.06 -19.91
N LEU A 537 2.97 -46.05 -20.59
CA LEU A 537 2.93 -44.65 -20.12
C LEU A 537 1.51 -44.05 -20.17
N ILE A 538 0.73 -44.44 -21.19
CA ILE A 538 -0.62 -43.93 -21.40
C ILE A 538 -1.62 -45.04 -21.05
N ASP A 539 -2.50 -44.75 -20.10
CA ASP A 539 -3.67 -45.57 -19.82
C ASP A 539 -4.74 -45.30 -20.90
N GLU A 540 -4.91 -46.25 -21.81
CA GLU A 540 -5.83 -46.14 -22.94
C GLU A 540 -7.31 -46.11 -22.51
N SER A 541 -7.62 -46.45 -21.26
CA SER A 541 -8.98 -46.28 -20.72
C SER A 541 -9.38 -44.81 -20.53
N LEU A 542 -8.41 -43.89 -20.62
CA LEU A 542 -8.62 -42.44 -20.55
C LEU A 542 -9.06 -41.80 -21.87
N GLU A 543 -9.29 -42.59 -22.93
CA GLU A 543 -9.78 -42.07 -24.21
C GLU A 543 -11.05 -41.20 -24.04
N GLY A 544 -11.06 -40.02 -24.65
CA GLY A 544 -12.13 -39.03 -24.55
C GLY A 544 -12.26 -38.34 -23.19
N GLN A 545 -11.35 -38.62 -22.24
CA GLN A 545 -11.33 -37.96 -20.92
C GLN A 545 -10.31 -36.82 -20.89
N GLU A 546 -10.54 -35.84 -20.00
CA GLU A 546 -9.54 -34.83 -19.70
C GLU A 546 -8.36 -35.45 -18.94
N VAL A 547 -7.15 -35.24 -19.47
CA VAL A 547 -5.88 -35.67 -18.89
C VAL A 547 -4.96 -34.48 -18.65
N ILE A 548 -4.00 -34.65 -17.74
CA ILE A 548 -2.84 -33.78 -17.56
C ILE A 548 -1.63 -34.48 -18.15
N VAL A 549 -0.98 -33.82 -19.11
CA VAL A 549 0.27 -34.28 -19.70
C VAL A 549 1.40 -33.43 -19.16
N THR A 550 2.44 -34.07 -18.64
CA THR A 550 3.69 -33.43 -18.26
C THR A 550 4.83 -34.03 -19.07
N GLY A 551 5.70 -33.21 -19.65
CA GLY A 551 6.79 -33.68 -20.51
C GLY A 551 7.60 -32.56 -21.14
N TYR A 552 8.51 -32.93 -22.05
CA TYR A 552 9.33 -31.96 -22.79
C TYR A 552 8.77 -31.71 -24.18
N THR A 553 8.63 -30.45 -24.55
CA THR A 553 8.33 -30.07 -25.94
C THR A 553 9.51 -30.38 -26.86
N ILE A 554 9.25 -30.84 -28.08
CA ILE A 554 10.27 -31.22 -29.08
C ILE A 554 9.90 -30.70 -30.48
N GLY A 555 9.36 -29.48 -30.52
CA GLY A 555 9.02 -28.77 -31.75
C GLY A 555 7.53 -28.79 -32.09
N ALA A 556 7.17 -28.14 -33.18
CA ALA A 556 5.81 -28.12 -33.72
C ALA A 556 5.85 -28.26 -35.24
N PHE A 557 4.83 -28.90 -35.79
CA PHE A 557 4.66 -29.05 -37.23
C PHE A 557 3.19 -29.28 -37.56
N ASN A 558 2.69 -28.59 -38.59
CA ASN A 558 1.25 -28.51 -38.89
C ASN A 558 0.44 -28.10 -37.65
N LYS A 559 -0.65 -28.81 -37.34
CA LYS A 559 -1.51 -28.55 -36.17
C LYS A 559 -0.99 -29.20 -34.88
N ASN A 560 0.21 -29.77 -34.86
CA ASN A 560 0.74 -30.49 -33.71
C ASN A 560 1.89 -29.71 -33.07
N PHE A 561 1.85 -29.55 -31.75
CA PHE A 561 3.08 -29.38 -30.97
C PHE A 561 3.42 -30.72 -30.32
N TYR A 562 4.69 -31.12 -30.42
CA TYR A 562 5.13 -32.46 -30.08
C TYR A 562 5.74 -32.49 -28.68
N THR A 563 5.37 -33.51 -27.90
CA THR A 563 5.85 -33.67 -26.51
C THR A 563 6.39 -35.09 -26.29
N ILE A 564 7.55 -35.20 -25.64
CA ILE A 564 7.98 -36.45 -24.98
C ILE A 564 7.39 -36.43 -23.58
N ALA A 565 6.28 -37.15 -23.40
CA ALA A 565 5.60 -37.21 -22.11
C ALA A 565 6.44 -37.97 -21.07
N THR A 566 6.56 -37.41 -19.88
CA THR A 566 7.08 -38.09 -18.69
C THR A 566 5.94 -38.60 -17.79
N SER A 567 4.74 -38.04 -17.93
CA SER A 567 3.54 -38.46 -17.21
C SER A 567 2.28 -38.10 -17.99
N VAL A 568 1.29 -39.00 -17.98
CA VAL A 568 -0.07 -38.75 -18.46
C VAL A 568 -1.03 -39.32 -17.43
N VAL A 569 -1.86 -38.46 -16.83
CA VAL A 569 -2.77 -38.86 -15.74
C VAL A 569 -4.15 -38.24 -15.94
N ALA A 570 -5.19 -38.88 -15.41
CA ALA A 570 -6.54 -38.31 -15.41
C ALA A 570 -6.58 -36.96 -14.67
N SER A 571 -7.34 -36.00 -15.21
CA SER A 571 -7.55 -34.69 -14.57
C SER A 571 -8.45 -34.82 -13.32
N THR A 572 -8.02 -34.24 -12.20
CA THR A 572 -8.78 -34.22 -10.93
C THR A 572 -9.68 -32.98 -10.84
N PRO A 573 -10.71 -32.96 -9.97
CA PRO A 573 -11.52 -31.75 -9.75
C PRO A 573 -10.69 -30.52 -9.34
N ALA A 574 -9.66 -30.69 -8.50
CA ALA A 574 -8.76 -29.61 -8.10
C ALA A 574 -7.95 -29.06 -9.27
N ASN A 575 -7.44 -29.93 -10.16
CA ASN A 575 -6.74 -29.51 -11.36
C ASN A 575 -7.69 -28.87 -12.37
N ARG A 576 -8.93 -29.37 -12.53
CA ARG A 576 -9.95 -28.72 -13.35
C ARG A 576 -10.24 -27.29 -12.90
N ALA A 577 -10.35 -27.05 -11.59
CA ALA A 577 -10.53 -25.71 -11.03
C ALA A 577 -9.32 -24.78 -11.27
N LYS A 578 -8.09 -25.32 -11.16
CA LYS A 578 -6.85 -24.58 -11.45
C LYS A 578 -6.77 -24.12 -12.92
N TYR A 579 -7.09 -25.00 -13.87
CA TYR A 579 -7.11 -24.63 -15.29
C TYR A 579 -8.34 -23.78 -15.68
N ALA A 580 -9.46 -23.89 -14.95
CA ALA A 580 -10.64 -23.05 -15.16
C ALA A 580 -10.46 -21.60 -14.66
N THR A 581 -9.72 -21.40 -13.57
CA THR A 581 -9.40 -20.06 -13.02
C THR A 581 -8.37 -19.32 -13.86
N ARG A 582 -7.45 -20.04 -14.53
CA ARG A 582 -6.44 -19.45 -15.42
C ARG A 582 -6.98 -19.03 -16.80
N ALA A 583 -7.98 -19.74 -17.33
CA ALA A 583 -8.62 -19.41 -18.61
C ALA A 583 -9.52 -18.16 -18.56
N SER A 584 -9.68 -17.51 -17.40
CA SER A 584 -10.55 -16.35 -17.18
C SER A 584 -9.95 -15.26 -16.27
N LEU A 585 -8.64 -15.00 -16.31
CA LEU A 585 -7.99 -14.08 -15.38
C LEU A 585 -8.22 -12.59 -15.72
N THR A 586 -9.47 -12.16 -15.69
CA THR A 586 -9.78 -10.76 -15.43
C THR A 586 -10.62 -10.66 -14.16
N GLU A 587 -10.11 -9.91 -13.18
CA GLU A 587 -10.87 -9.56 -11.99
C GLU A 587 -11.54 -8.20 -12.19
N LYS A 588 -12.72 -8.02 -11.60
CA LYS A 588 -13.36 -6.71 -11.54
C LYS A 588 -12.71 -5.86 -10.47
N MET A 589 -12.42 -4.62 -10.81
CA MET A 589 -11.83 -3.63 -9.94
C MET A 589 -12.67 -2.34 -9.94
N TYR A 590 -12.57 -1.62 -8.83
CA TYR A 590 -13.28 -0.39 -8.53
C TYR A 590 -12.29 0.66 -8.02
N ALA A 591 -12.42 1.88 -8.52
CA ALA A 591 -11.65 3.03 -8.06
C ALA A 591 -12.52 4.29 -8.06
N ILE A 592 -12.18 5.25 -7.19
CA ILE A 592 -12.80 6.58 -7.18
C ILE A 592 -11.82 7.56 -7.82
N TYR A 593 -12.31 8.34 -8.79
CA TYR A 593 -11.57 9.45 -9.39
C TYR A 593 -12.26 10.77 -9.04
N GLN A 594 -11.46 11.81 -8.85
CA GLN A 594 -11.91 13.17 -8.61
C GLN A 594 -11.42 14.09 -9.73
N PHE A 595 -12.27 14.99 -10.21
CA PHE A 595 -11.88 16.03 -11.15
C PHE A 595 -11.33 17.24 -10.41
N ASP A 596 -10.10 17.66 -10.70
CA ASP A 596 -9.46 18.80 -10.02
C ASP A 596 -9.79 20.18 -10.65
N GLY A 597 -10.57 20.18 -11.74
CA GLY A 597 -10.89 21.35 -12.56
C GLY A 597 -10.14 21.38 -13.89
N SER A 598 -9.10 20.57 -14.06
CA SER A 598 -8.35 20.35 -15.31
C SER A 598 -8.36 18.89 -15.75
N ASP A 599 -8.08 17.98 -14.82
CA ASP A 599 -7.86 16.57 -15.07
C ASP A 599 -8.53 15.68 -14.02
N TRP A 600 -8.84 14.44 -14.41
CA TRP A 600 -9.33 13.42 -13.51
C TRP A 600 -8.15 12.71 -12.85
N ASN A 601 -8.11 12.69 -11.52
CA ASN A 601 -7.06 12.02 -10.75
C ASN A 601 -7.68 10.93 -9.87
N ILE A 602 -6.92 9.87 -9.56
CA ILE A 602 -7.35 8.90 -8.56
C ILE A 602 -7.46 9.61 -7.21
N ALA A 603 -8.54 9.38 -6.46
CA ALA A 603 -8.70 9.92 -5.12
C ALA A 603 -7.84 9.10 -4.15
N ASP A 604 -6.59 9.52 -3.96
CA ASP A 604 -5.57 8.86 -3.14
C ASP A 604 -5.92 8.80 -1.66
N ASP A 605 -6.76 9.73 -1.17
CA ASP A 605 -7.29 9.72 0.19
C ASP A 605 -8.46 8.74 0.42
N ILE A 606 -8.84 7.97 -0.62
CA ILE A 606 -9.97 7.05 -0.61
C ILE A 606 -9.54 5.63 -0.96
N ALA A 607 -9.68 4.71 -0.01
CA ALA A 607 -9.48 3.28 -0.24
C ALA A 607 -10.79 2.59 -0.63
N VAL A 608 -10.84 2.01 -1.83
CA VAL A 608 -11.98 1.21 -2.30
C VAL A 608 -11.75 -0.28 -2.01
N VAL A 609 -12.70 -0.93 -1.35
CA VAL A 609 -12.65 -2.38 -1.07
C VAL A 609 -12.98 -3.15 -2.35
N ASN A 610 -12.00 -3.86 -2.91
CA ASN A 610 -12.13 -4.62 -4.14
C ASN A 610 -12.46 -6.10 -3.87
N PRO A 611 -12.90 -6.89 -4.87
CA PRO A 611 -13.21 -8.31 -4.69
C PRO A 611 -12.11 -9.13 -4.01
N SER A 612 -10.85 -8.91 -4.38
CA SER A 612 -9.70 -9.57 -3.75
C SER A 612 -9.46 -9.16 -2.29
N ASP A 613 -9.87 -7.95 -1.90
CA ASP A 613 -9.85 -7.51 -0.50
C ASP A 613 -10.95 -8.20 0.31
N TYR A 614 -12.16 -8.35 -0.25
CA TYR A 614 -13.25 -9.10 0.39
C TYR A 614 -12.89 -10.59 0.58
N GLU A 615 -12.23 -11.21 -0.41
CA GLU A 615 -11.77 -12.59 -0.31
C GLU A 615 -10.74 -12.78 0.82
N GLN A 616 -9.80 -11.84 0.97
CA GLN A 616 -8.85 -11.82 2.09
C GLN A 616 -9.55 -11.70 3.45
N MET A 617 -10.71 -11.04 3.51
CA MET A 617 -11.56 -10.96 4.69
C MET A 617 -12.46 -12.19 4.89
N GLY A 618 -12.43 -13.16 3.97
CA GLY A 618 -13.29 -14.35 4.00
C GLY A 618 -14.73 -14.11 3.53
N ILE A 619 -14.98 -13.02 2.79
CA ILE A 619 -16.31 -12.58 2.35
C ILE A 619 -16.46 -12.89 0.85
N SER A 620 -17.20 -13.94 0.50
CA SER A 620 -17.41 -14.33 -0.90
C SER A 620 -18.52 -13.55 -1.62
N THR A 621 -19.27 -12.71 -0.92
CA THR A 621 -20.39 -11.92 -1.46
C THR A 621 -19.96 -10.60 -2.10
N ASN A 622 -18.66 -10.26 -2.09
CA ASN A 622 -18.11 -8.99 -2.58
C ASN A 622 -18.83 -7.74 -2.03
N SER A 623 -19.35 -7.86 -0.81
CA SER A 623 -20.12 -6.82 -0.13
C SER A 623 -20.24 -7.14 1.35
N PHE A 624 -20.22 -6.10 2.17
CA PHE A 624 -20.56 -6.18 3.59
C PHE A 624 -22.09 -6.31 3.77
N SER A 625 -22.51 -6.69 4.97
CA SER A 625 -23.93 -6.81 5.32
C SER A 625 -24.11 -6.78 6.83
N SER A 626 -25.33 -6.96 7.34
CA SER A 626 -25.55 -7.16 8.77
C SER A 626 -24.81 -8.39 9.33
N SER A 627 -24.51 -9.39 8.50
CA SER A 627 -23.73 -10.58 8.90
C SER A 627 -22.22 -10.38 8.76
N TYR A 628 -21.79 -9.49 7.86
CA TYR A 628 -20.41 -9.09 7.67
C TYR A 628 -20.28 -7.60 7.99
N ASN A 629 -20.24 -7.26 9.29
CA ASN A 629 -20.20 -5.87 9.73
C ASN A 629 -18.85 -5.22 9.35
N PRO A 630 -18.84 -4.13 8.56
CA PRO A 630 -17.61 -3.47 8.11
C PRO A 630 -16.71 -3.01 9.26
N ASP A 631 -17.27 -2.64 10.41
CA ASP A 631 -16.52 -2.15 11.57
C ASP A 631 -15.55 -3.22 12.14
N ASN A 632 -15.76 -4.50 11.81
CA ASN A 632 -14.87 -5.60 12.21
C ASN A 632 -13.65 -5.78 11.29
N TYR A 633 -13.64 -5.18 10.09
CA TYR A 633 -12.63 -5.45 9.05
C TYR A 633 -11.92 -4.18 8.57
N LEU A 634 -12.67 -3.08 8.42
CA LEU A 634 -12.17 -1.86 7.80
C LEU A 634 -11.00 -1.20 8.55
N PRO A 635 -10.93 -1.18 9.90
CA PRO A 635 -9.73 -0.69 10.60
C PRO A 635 -8.42 -1.33 10.12
N GLN A 636 -8.41 -2.66 9.95
CA GLN A 636 -7.23 -3.39 9.48
C GLN A 636 -6.98 -3.15 7.98
N PHE A 637 -8.04 -3.14 7.18
CA PHE A 637 -7.96 -2.81 5.75
C PHE A 637 -7.32 -1.44 5.50
N MET A 638 -7.74 -0.41 6.26
CA MET A 638 -7.16 0.93 6.17
C MET A 638 -5.67 0.93 6.53
N GLY A 639 -5.27 0.14 7.53
CA GLY A 639 -3.85 -0.03 7.89
C GLY A 639 -3.02 -0.67 6.76
N LEU A 640 -3.60 -1.59 5.98
CA LEU A 640 -2.94 -2.20 4.83
C LEU A 640 -2.87 -1.27 3.62
N LYS A 641 -3.89 -0.44 3.39
CA LYS A 641 -3.94 0.49 2.25
C LYS A 641 -3.13 1.76 2.48
N PHE A 642 -2.98 2.20 3.73
CA PHE A 642 -2.27 3.41 4.10
C PHE A 642 -1.15 3.14 5.11
N PRO A 643 -0.11 2.36 4.75
CA PRO A 643 0.94 1.95 5.67
C PRO A 643 1.87 3.08 6.13
N TYR A 644 1.85 4.22 5.42
CA TYR A 644 2.70 5.38 5.69
C TYR A 644 1.94 6.58 6.26
N ALA A 645 0.67 6.42 6.63
CA ALA A 645 -0.12 7.48 7.24
C ALA A 645 0.45 7.91 8.60
N HIS A 646 0.30 9.18 8.92
CA HIS A 646 0.72 9.79 10.16
C HIS A 646 -0.44 9.89 11.16
N GLU A 647 -0.10 9.97 12.45
CA GLU A 647 -1.09 10.12 13.52
C GLU A 647 -1.94 11.38 13.29
N GLY A 648 -3.27 11.22 13.34
CA GLY A 648 -4.23 12.28 13.00
C GLY A 648 -4.66 12.33 11.53
N ASP A 649 -4.03 11.57 10.63
CA ASP A 649 -4.48 11.49 9.23
C ASP A 649 -5.91 10.93 9.15
N ALA A 650 -6.75 11.56 8.33
CA ALA A 650 -8.10 11.13 8.02
C ALA A 650 -8.19 10.64 6.57
N LYS A 651 -8.78 9.46 6.35
CA LYS A 651 -8.94 8.82 5.03
C LYS A 651 -10.28 8.10 4.95
N ALA A 652 -10.85 7.95 3.76
CA ALA A 652 -12.14 7.28 3.58
C ALA A 652 -12.00 5.83 3.10
N ALA A 653 -12.86 4.96 3.60
CA ALA A 653 -13.09 3.62 3.07
C ALA A 653 -14.40 3.61 2.27
N VAL A 654 -14.35 3.15 1.02
CA VAL A 654 -15.53 2.97 0.15
C VAL A 654 -15.78 1.49 -0.09
N TYR A 655 -17.01 1.05 0.12
CA TYR A 655 -17.37 -0.37 0.04
C TYR A 655 -18.82 -0.57 -0.40
N PHE A 656 -19.12 -1.78 -0.88
CA PHE A 656 -20.49 -2.20 -1.15
C PHE A 656 -21.14 -2.79 0.09
N TYR A 657 -22.40 -2.41 0.36
CA TYR A 657 -23.19 -2.89 1.48
C TYR A 657 -24.53 -3.46 1.00
N ASN A 658 -24.81 -4.71 1.35
CA ASN A 658 -26.01 -5.39 0.94
C ASN A 658 -27.15 -5.19 1.95
N THR A 659 -28.28 -4.68 1.47
CA THR A 659 -29.50 -4.45 2.23
C THR A 659 -30.62 -5.36 1.72
N SER A 660 -31.74 -5.44 2.44
CA SER A 660 -32.93 -6.18 1.98
C SER A 660 -33.50 -5.68 0.65
N THR A 661 -33.14 -4.45 0.24
CA THR A 661 -33.63 -3.79 -0.98
C THR A 661 -32.60 -3.75 -2.10
N GLY A 662 -31.39 -4.28 -1.88
CA GLY A 662 -30.29 -4.28 -2.86
C GLY A 662 -28.96 -3.84 -2.29
N THR A 663 -27.94 -3.79 -3.14
CA THR A 663 -26.58 -3.38 -2.77
C THR A 663 -26.37 -1.88 -3.00
N THR A 664 -25.91 -1.18 -1.96
CA THR A 664 -25.58 0.26 -1.99
C THR A 664 -24.07 0.46 -1.89
N THR A 665 -23.59 1.63 -2.31
CA THR A 665 -22.21 2.07 -2.00
C THR A 665 -22.24 2.85 -0.70
N SER A 666 -21.23 2.68 0.14
CA SER A 666 -21.07 3.39 1.40
C SER A 666 -19.66 3.94 1.51
N ALA A 667 -19.50 5.12 2.11
CA ALA A 667 -18.24 5.77 2.36
C ALA A 667 -18.15 6.19 3.83
N VAL A 668 -17.07 5.81 4.50
CA VAL A 668 -16.86 6.11 5.92
C VAL A 668 -15.43 6.57 6.12
N GLU A 669 -15.26 7.68 6.83
CA GLU A 669 -13.95 8.19 7.21
C GLU A 669 -13.39 7.47 8.45
N TYR A 670 -12.09 7.22 8.43
CA TYR A 670 -11.30 6.70 9.54
C TYR A 670 -10.18 7.70 9.84
N VAL A 671 -9.84 7.82 11.12
CA VAL A 671 -8.71 8.64 11.60
C VAL A 671 -7.68 7.72 12.23
N LEU A 672 -6.40 7.93 11.92
CA LEU A 672 -5.33 7.18 12.57
C LEU A 672 -5.14 7.71 13.99
N THR A 673 -5.47 6.89 14.98
CA THR A 673 -5.37 7.25 16.41
C THR A 673 -4.61 6.19 17.19
N ASN A 674 -3.53 6.60 17.86
CA ASN A 674 -2.56 5.74 18.52
C ASN A 674 -2.06 4.59 17.61
N GLY A 675 -1.80 4.90 16.33
CA GLY A 675 -1.37 3.91 15.34
C GLY A 675 -2.44 2.90 14.90
N VAL A 676 -3.72 3.12 15.23
CA VAL A 676 -4.85 2.28 14.81
C VAL A 676 -5.90 3.13 14.11
N TRP A 677 -6.31 2.72 12.92
CA TRP A 677 -7.40 3.37 12.19
C TRP A 677 -8.72 3.20 12.93
N THR A 678 -9.30 4.30 13.40
CA THR A 678 -10.55 4.33 14.15
C THR A 678 -11.61 5.03 13.32
N LYS A 679 -12.81 4.42 13.22
CA LYS A 679 -13.93 5.00 12.50
C LYS A 679 -14.27 6.38 13.06
N ASN A 680 -14.31 7.39 12.19
CA ASN A 680 -14.77 8.71 12.57
C ASN A 680 -16.28 8.66 12.82
N THR A 681 -16.68 8.87 14.07
CA THR A 681 -18.10 8.89 14.47
C THR A 681 -18.75 10.24 14.24
N ASN A 682 -17.95 11.27 13.88
CA ASN A 682 -18.34 12.67 13.83
C ASN A 682 -18.93 13.15 15.17
N ILE A 683 -18.49 12.55 16.28
CA ILE A 683 -18.88 12.96 17.62
C ILE A 683 -17.70 13.69 18.26
N VAL A 684 -17.92 14.94 18.64
CA VAL A 684 -16.95 15.77 19.34
C VAL A 684 -17.46 16.09 20.74
N THR A 685 -16.56 16.19 21.71
CA THR A 685 -16.90 16.63 23.06
C THR A 685 -16.80 18.16 23.14
N VAL A 686 -17.91 18.80 23.50
CA VAL A 686 -18.07 20.26 23.59
C VAL A 686 -18.34 20.65 25.04
N THR A 687 -17.92 21.86 25.44
CA THR A 687 -18.26 22.44 26.74
C THR A 687 -18.93 23.80 26.56
N ASP A 688 -20.19 23.89 26.97
CA ASP A 688 -21.01 25.09 26.86
C ASP A 688 -21.32 25.68 28.24
N GLN A 689 -21.40 27.01 28.33
CA GLN A 689 -21.74 27.73 29.56
C GLN A 689 -23.19 28.21 29.54
N PHE A 690 -23.82 28.17 30.72
CA PHE A 690 -25.17 28.67 30.97
C PHE A 690 -25.19 29.50 32.25
N VAL A 691 -25.90 30.62 32.23
CA VAL A 691 -26.03 31.53 33.38
C VAL A 691 -27.49 31.72 33.78
N PHE A 692 -27.73 31.93 35.06
CA PHE A 692 -29.06 32.20 35.61
C PHE A 692 -29.22 33.69 35.91
N ASP A 693 -30.17 34.34 35.23
CA ASP A 693 -30.40 35.79 35.35
C ASP A 693 -31.31 36.19 36.53
N GLY A 694 -31.87 35.19 37.23
CA GLY A 694 -32.85 35.35 38.31
C GLY A 694 -34.24 34.85 37.93
N GLU A 695 -34.52 34.64 36.64
CA GLU A 695 -35.79 34.11 36.15
C GLU A 695 -35.60 32.81 35.35
N LYS A 696 -34.61 32.77 34.46
CA LYS A 696 -34.36 31.62 33.57
C LYS A 696 -32.88 31.37 33.37
N TRP A 697 -32.54 30.10 33.10
CA TRP A 697 -31.21 29.73 32.61
C TRP A 697 -31.09 30.13 31.14
N LYS A 698 -29.96 30.68 30.75
CA LYS A 698 -29.66 31.10 29.38
C LYS A 698 -28.31 30.56 28.96
N PHE A 699 -28.18 30.20 27.69
CA PHE A 699 -26.89 29.90 27.08
C PHE A 699 -26.04 31.17 27.06
N ASP A 700 -24.77 31.03 27.41
CA ASP A 700 -23.81 32.13 27.47
C ASP A 700 -22.52 31.70 26.76
N PRO A 701 -22.34 32.09 25.48
CA PRO A 701 -21.14 31.78 24.71
C PRO A 701 -19.96 32.72 25.02
N SER A 702 -19.99 33.49 26.11
CA SER A 702 -18.88 34.38 26.48
C SER A 702 -17.58 33.60 26.68
N VAL A 703 -16.48 34.13 26.13
CA VAL A 703 -15.16 33.48 26.13
C VAL A 703 -14.16 34.28 26.95
N THR A 704 -13.28 33.58 27.68
CA THR A 704 -12.09 34.19 28.27
C THR A 704 -10.85 33.64 27.57
N ILE A 705 -10.05 34.54 26.99
CA ILE A 705 -8.81 34.23 26.28
C ILE A 705 -7.65 34.60 27.19
N ARG A 706 -6.67 33.71 27.35
CA ARG A 706 -5.45 33.98 28.14
C ARG A 706 -4.23 33.98 27.22
N LEU A 707 -3.78 35.16 26.83
CA LEU A 707 -2.54 35.34 26.08
C LEU A 707 -1.35 35.30 27.05
N THR A 708 -0.50 34.29 26.89
CA THR A 708 0.64 34.05 27.77
C THR A 708 1.94 34.15 26.98
N LYS A 709 2.96 34.76 27.59
CA LYS A 709 4.27 34.86 26.96
C LYS A 709 4.82 33.47 26.57
N GLY A 710 5.19 33.32 25.30
CA GLY A 710 5.82 32.11 24.75
C GLY A 710 4.85 31.07 24.20
N ASP A 711 3.55 31.19 24.49
CA ASP A 711 2.52 30.25 24.05
C ASP A 711 2.21 30.36 22.55
N ALA A 712 2.00 29.22 21.88
CA ALA A 712 1.87 29.15 20.44
C ALA A 712 0.56 29.80 19.94
N ASP A 713 -0.55 29.55 20.63
CA ASP A 713 -1.87 30.09 20.28
C ASP A 713 -1.89 31.60 20.54
N SER A 714 -1.26 32.05 21.62
CA SER A 714 -1.08 33.47 21.94
C SER A 714 -0.31 34.20 20.83
N LYS A 715 0.75 33.56 20.30
CA LYS A 715 1.53 34.11 19.18
C LYS A 715 0.72 34.16 17.88
N ALA A 716 -0.05 33.12 17.58
CA ALA A 716 -0.92 33.07 16.41
C ALA A 716 -2.02 34.14 16.48
N PHE A 717 -2.66 34.29 17.63
CA PHE A 717 -3.67 35.31 17.88
C PHE A 717 -3.10 36.72 17.69
N LEU A 718 -1.95 37.02 18.32
CA LEU A 718 -1.29 38.34 18.18
C LEU A 718 -0.72 38.59 16.78
N LYS A 719 -0.48 37.55 15.98
CA LYS A 719 -0.05 37.72 14.58
C LYS A 719 -1.11 38.46 13.76
N HIS A 720 -2.39 38.18 13.96
CA HIS A 720 -3.47 38.92 13.30
C HIS A 720 -3.47 40.41 13.67
N VAL A 721 -3.11 40.76 14.91
CA VAL A 721 -2.94 42.17 15.32
C VAL A 721 -1.77 42.82 14.59
N VAL A 722 -0.61 42.14 14.56
CA VAL A 722 0.60 42.65 13.88
C VAL A 722 0.35 42.88 12.39
N GLU A 723 -0.32 41.93 11.72
CA GLU A 723 -0.69 42.03 10.30
C GLU A 723 -1.67 43.19 10.08
N TRP A 724 -2.70 43.32 10.92
CA TRP A 724 -3.66 44.41 10.82
C TRP A 724 -3.00 45.79 11.00
N VAL A 725 -2.09 45.95 11.98
CA VAL A 725 -1.37 47.22 12.19
C VAL A 725 -0.49 47.56 10.99
N LYS A 726 0.20 46.57 10.43
CA LYS A 726 1.01 46.73 9.22
C LYS A 726 0.20 47.27 8.03
N GLU A 727 -1.04 46.82 7.89
CA GLU A 727 -1.92 47.19 6.79
C GLU A 727 -2.67 48.51 7.02
N ASN A 728 -3.05 48.81 8.27
CA ASN A 728 -4.00 49.88 8.58
C ASN A 728 -3.39 51.11 9.29
N LYS A 729 -2.19 51.00 9.87
CA LYS A 729 -1.48 52.11 10.53
C LYS A 729 -0.25 52.48 9.71
N THR A 730 -0.45 53.31 8.69
CA THR A 730 0.58 53.68 7.71
C THR A 730 1.18 55.06 7.96
N ASP A 731 0.76 55.76 9.01
CA ASP A 731 1.24 57.08 9.39
C ASP A 731 2.70 57.07 9.88
N ARG A 732 3.17 55.92 10.39
CA ARG A 732 4.55 55.66 10.81
C ARG A 732 4.91 54.19 10.62
N VAL A 733 6.18 53.85 10.78
CA VAL A 733 6.63 52.45 10.82
C VAL A 733 6.38 51.91 12.22
N TRP A 734 5.25 51.24 12.42
CA TRP A 734 4.87 50.66 13.72
C TRP A 734 5.35 49.23 13.94
N VAL A 735 5.75 48.53 12.88
CA VAL A 735 6.16 47.12 12.94
C VAL A 735 7.69 47.01 12.89
N ASP A 736 8.26 46.09 13.67
CA ASP A 736 9.69 45.82 13.66
C ASP A 736 10.19 45.27 12.31
N SER A 737 11.52 45.26 12.13
CA SER A 737 12.14 44.76 10.89
C SER A 737 11.91 43.27 10.64
N TYR A 738 11.55 42.51 11.69
CA TYR A 738 11.28 41.08 11.59
C TYR A 738 9.82 40.79 11.20
N GLY A 739 8.92 41.76 11.30
CA GLY A 739 7.50 41.59 11.03
C GLY A 739 6.75 40.84 12.15
N THR A 740 7.29 40.83 13.37
CA THR A 740 6.81 39.97 14.46
C THR A 740 6.41 40.72 15.74
N ALA A 741 6.65 42.02 15.79
CA ALA A 741 6.17 42.89 16.85
C ALA A 741 5.68 44.22 16.26
N GLU A 742 4.57 44.71 16.77
CA GLU A 742 4.03 46.02 16.47
C GLU A 742 3.98 46.88 17.73
N PHE A 743 4.17 48.19 17.57
CA PHE A 743 4.30 49.14 18.69
C PHE A 743 3.22 50.23 18.69
N TYR A 744 2.16 50.07 17.90
CA TYR A 744 0.96 50.91 18.01
C TYR A 744 0.11 50.48 19.21
N PHE A 745 -0.13 49.17 19.36
CA PHE A 745 -0.71 48.55 20.56
C PHE A 745 0.33 47.85 21.44
N GLY A 746 1.54 47.57 20.92
CA GLY A 746 2.63 46.91 21.65
C GLY A 746 2.64 45.38 21.52
N CYS A 747 1.82 44.77 20.66
CA CYS A 747 1.68 43.33 20.55
C CYS A 747 2.88 42.66 19.86
N SER A 748 3.36 41.55 20.43
CA SER A 748 4.40 40.71 19.82
C SER A 748 3.91 39.29 19.54
N SER A 749 3.86 38.92 18.26
CA SER A 749 3.64 37.53 17.84
C SER A 749 4.91 36.66 17.97
N TYR A 750 6.08 37.27 18.19
CA TYR A 750 7.29 36.51 18.56
C TYR A 750 7.28 36.07 20.02
N TYR A 751 6.95 37.00 20.93
CA TYR A 751 6.98 36.75 22.37
C TYR A 751 5.64 36.30 22.95
N GLY A 752 4.50 36.54 22.29
CA GLY A 752 3.17 36.21 22.82
C GLY A 752 2.72 37.15 23.94
N ASN A 753 3.17 38.40 23.94
CA ASN A 753 2.89 39.39 25.00
C ASN A 753 2.65 40.80 24.42
N VAL A 754 2.33 41.74 25.30
CA VAL A 754 2.20 43.17 24.97
C VAL A 754 3.33 43.97 25.63
N GLU A 755 3.96 44.86 24.87
CA GLU A 755 5.07 45.72 25.28
C GLU A 755 4.56 47.10 25.70
N MET A 756 4.79 47.46 26.97
CA MET A 756 4.49 48.77 27.55
C MET A 756 5.72 49.40 28.23
N SER A 757 6.92 48.84 28.05
CA SER A 757 8.13 49.41 28.62
C SER A 757 8.63 50.59 27.77
N PRO A 758 8.84 51.78 28.37
CA PRO A 758 9.33 52.96 27.66
C PRO A 758 10.60 52.71 26.84
N ASN A 759 11.49 51.84 27.32
CA ASN A 759 12.75 51.49 26.65
C ASN A 759 12.54 50.93 25.23
N TYR A 760 11.47 50.16 25.01
CA TYR A 760 11.15 49.56 23.72
C TYR A 760 10.20 50.42 22.90
N LEU A 761 9.37 51.25 23.54
CA LEU A 761 8.45 52.17 22.87
C LEU A 761 9.14 53.42 22.30
N LYS A 762 10.25 53.89 22.90
CA LYS A 762 10.92 55.16 22.54
C LYS A 762 11.20 55.36 21.05
N PRO A 763 11.66 54.36 20.28
CA PRO A 763 11.91 54.52 18.84
C PRO A 763 10.64 54.88 18.03
N TYR A 764 9.46 54.51 18.53
CA TYR A 764 8.17 54.68 17.85
C TYR A 764 7.42 55.94 18.31
N TYR A 765 7.74 56.43 19.51
CA TYR A 765 7.18 57.64 20.13
C TYR A 765 8.29 58.63 20.56
N PRO A 766 9.06 59.20 19.61
CA PRO A 766 10.26 59.98 19.93
C PRO A 766 9.97 61.30 20.68
N ASP A 767 8.78 61.86 20.52
CA ASP A 767 8.40 63.19 21.02
C ASP A 767 7.62 63.15 22.35
N MET A 768 7.45 61.96 22.95
CA MET A 768 6.68 61.76 24.19
C MET A 768 7.59 61.44 25.38
N SER A 769 7.18 61.86 26.58
CA SER A 769 7.75 61.39 27.84
C SER A 769 7.48 59.90 28.06
N ASP A 770 8.18 59.28 29.00
CA ASP A 770 7.97 57.86 29.30
C ASP A 770 6.55 57.58 29.80
N GLU A 771 5.98 58.48 30.61
CA GLU A 771 4.59 58.42 31.06
C GLU A 771 3.59 58.63 29.92
N GLU A 772 3.86 59.58 29.03
CA GLU A 772 2.99 59.88 27.88
C GLU A 772 2.95 58.70 26.89
N MET A 773 4.07 58.05 26.61
CA MET A 773 4.14 56.86 25.74
C MET A 773 3.27 55.72 26.27
N VAL A 774 3.42 55.40 27.56
CA VAL A 774 2.67 54.31 28.18
C VAL A 774 1.17 54.63 28.21
N ALA A 775 0.82 55.89 28.48
CA ALA A 775 -0.58 56.33 28.45
C ALA A 775 -1.19 56.22 27.04
N GLU A 776 -0.44 56.58 25.99
CA GLU A 776 -0.93 56.51 24.61
C GLU A 776 -1.10 55.05 24.13
N VAL A 777 -0.15 54.16 24.44
CA VAL A 777 -0.29 52.72 24.13
C VAL A 777 -1.49 52.12 24.86
N LYS A 778 -1.69 52.43 26.15
CA LYS A 778 -2.88 51.99 26.91
C LYS A 778 -4.17 52.51 26.29
N LYS A 779 -4.19 53.76 25.83
CA LYS A 779 -5.33 54.34 25.11
C LYS A 779 -5.61 53.58 23.81
N HIS A 780 -4.60 53.31 22.99
CA HIS A 780 -4.78 52.52 21.77
C HIS A 780 -5.30 51.10 22.06
N ILE A 781 -4.80 50.45 23.11
CA ILE A 781 -5.30 49.13 23.51
C ILE A 781 -6.78 49.21 23.88
N ALA A 782 -7.17 50.21 24.66
CA ALA A 782 -8.56 50.44 25.06
C ALA A 782 -9.49 50.78 23.87
N GLU A 783 -8.96 51.31 22.77
CA GLU A 783 -9.70 51.56 21.53
C GLU A 783 -9.99 50.28 20.73
N GLY A 784 -9.29 49.17 21.01
CA GLY A 784 -9.60 47.86 20.43
C GLY A 784 -8.41 47.09 19.85
N ALA A 785 -7.30 46.97 20.58
CA ALA A 785 -6.10 46.26 20.10
C ALA A 785 -6.36 44.87 19.51
N PHE A 786 -7.26 44.10 20.14
CA PHE A 786 -7.49 42.70 19.79
C PHE A 786 -8.68 42.48 18.85
N THR A 787 -9.39 43.53 18.41
CA THR A 787 -10.59 43.38 17.57
C THR A 787 -10.29 42.57 16.31
N SER A 788 -9.25 42.92 15.56
CA SER A 788 -8.91 42.20 14.32
C SER A 788 -8.54 40.74 14.55
N ALA A 789 -7.88 40.43 15.67
CA ALA A 789 -7.55 39.07 16.04
C ALA A 789 -8.80 38.28 16.48
N LEU A 790 -9.73 38.90 17.20
CA LEU A 790 -11.01 38.30 17.56
C LEU A 790 -11.86 38.00 16.32
N GLU A 791 -11.97 38.94 15.38
CA GLU A 791 -12.70 38.77 14.12
C GLU A 791 -12.12 37.63 13.27
N ALA A 792 -10.79 37.54 13.21
CA ALA A 792 -10.10 36.47 12.49
C ALA A 792 -10.23 35.09 13.17
N THR A 793 -10.18 35.07 14.50
CA THR A 793 -10.15 33.81 15.28
C THR A 793 -11.56 33.27 15.56
N TYR A 794 -12.55 34.15 15.70
CA TYR A 794 -13.93 33.82 16.08
C TYR A 794 -14.97 34.40 15.12
N PRO A 795 -14.92 34.06 13.82
CA PRO A 795 -15.83 34.61 12.80
C PRO A 795 -17.30 34.19 12.99
N ASP A 796 -17.54 33.14 13.77
CA ASP A 796 -18.88 32.61 14.06
C ASP A 796 -19.46 33.07 15.41
N ALA A 797 -18.75 33.92 16.18
CA ALA A 797 -19.31 34.53 17.37
C ALA A 797 -20.53 35.38 16.99
N ASP A 798 -21.67 35.24 17.67
CA ASP A 798 -22.91 35.93 17.30
C ASP A 798 -23.70 36.37 18.53
N LEU A 799 -24.70 37.21 18.31
CA LEU A 799 -25.61 37.70 19.33
C LEU A 799 -26.49 36.56 19.87
N VAL A 800 -26.68 36.55 21.19
CA VAL A 800 -27.64 35.67 21.86
C VAL A 800 -28.76 36.53 22.45
N ALA A 801 -30.01 36.15 22.22
CA ALA A 801 -31.15 36.91 22.70
C ALA A 801 -31.12 37.07 24.23
N ASP A 802 -31.24 38.32 24.70
CA ASP A 802 -31.22 38.71 26.11
C ASP A 802 -29.94 38.33 26.89
N VAL A 803 -28.80 38.14 26.20
CA VAL A 803 -27.47 37.89 26.81
C VAL A 803 -26.42 38.74 26.10
N ASP A 804 -25.71 39.56 26.87
CA ASP A 804 -24.52 40.23 26.37
C ASP A 804 -23.38 39.20 26.26
N VAL A 805 -22.89 38.96 25.05
CA VAL A 805 -21.80 38.02 24.79
C VAL A 805 -20.47 38.75 24.86
N TYR A 806 -19.62 38.39 25.82
CA TYR A 806 -18.34 39.03 26.05
C TYR A 806 -17.16 38.13 25.69
N TYR A 807 -16.14 38.71 25.06
CA TYR A 807 -14.82 38.14 24.90
C TYR A 807 -13.84 38.90 25.77
N THR A 808 -13.30 38.22 26.79
CA THR A 808 -12.37 38.82 27.75
C THR A 808 -10.96 38.35 27.44
N VAL A 809 -10.11 39.24 26.94
CA VAL A 809 -8.70 38.95 26.62
C VAL A 809 -7.84 39.33 27.82
N THR A 810 -7.24 38.33 28.46
CA THR A 810 -6.28 38.51 29.55
C THR A 810 -4.88 38.27 29.01
N PHE A 811 -3.96 39.22 29.12
CA PHE A 811 -2.67 39.18 28.44
C PHE A 811 -1.50 39.62 29.32
N ASP A 812 -0.34 39.01 29.08
CA ASP A 812 0.91 39.40 29.74
C ASP A 812 1.45 40.71 29.14
N VAL A 813 1.86 41.61 30.02
CA VAL A 813 2.46 42.90 29.68
C VAL A 813 3.90 42.94 30.17
N HIS A 814 4.83 43.40 29.32
CA HIS A 814 6.15 43.83 29.76
C HIS A 814 6.11 45.34 30.05
N LYS A 815 6.45 45.74 31.29
CA LYS A 815 6.45 47.14 31.74
C LYS A 815 7.76 47.49 32.45
N ALA A 816 8.00 48.77 32.70
CA ALA A 816 9.23 49.26 33.35
C ALA A 816 9.51 48.58 34.71
N GLU A 817 8.46 48.25 35.47
CA GLU A 817 8.54 47.63 36.79
C GLU A 817 8.56 46.08 36.75
N GLY A 818 8.60 45.46 35.56
CA GLY A 818 8.62 44.01 35.41
C GLY A 818 7.48 43.47 34.53
N ALA A 819 6.97 42.29 34.85
CA ALA A 819 5.80 41.71 34.19
C ALA A 819 4.52 42.19 34.88
N GLY A 820 3.46 42.42 34.11
CA GLY A 820 2.10 42.65 34.60
C GLY A 820 1.10 41.79 33.82
N VAL A 821 -0.12 41.69 34.33
CA VAL A 821 -1.22 41.00 33.65
C VAL A 821 -2.38 41.97 33.53
N TYR A 822 -2.89 42.13 32.32
CA TYR A 822 -4.02 43.02 32.04
C TYR A 822 -5.17 42.23 31.44
N THR A 823 -6.38 42.76 31.58
CA THR A 823 -7.58 42.25 30.94
C THR A 823 -8.25 43.34 30.12
N MET A 824 -8.86 42.97 29.00
CA MET A 824 -9.65 43.84 28.14
C MET A 824 -10.90 43.10 27.68
N LYS A 825 -12.06 43.74 27.75
CA LYS A 825 -13.34 43.13 27.35
C LYS A 825 -13.81 43.66 26.01
N TYR A 826 -14.38 42.77 25.22
CA TYR A 826 -15.02 43.04 23.94
C TYR A 826 -16.44 42.50 24.00
N ILE A 827 -17.41 43.24 23.47
CA ILE A 827 -18.79 42.81 23.31
C ILE A 827 -19.04 42.43 21.86
N VAL A 828 -19.77 41.34 21.63
CA VAL A 828 -20.22 40.95 20.29
C VAL A 828 -21.38 41.86 19.89
N THR A 829 -21.29 42.50 18.73
CA THR A 829 -22.32 43.43 18.22
C THR A 829 -23.04 42.92 16.96
N GLY A 830 -22.54 41.82 16.38
CA GLY A 830 -23.09 41.11 15.25
C GLY A 830 -22.22 39.91 14.93
N LYS A 831 -22.62 39.08 13.96
CA LYS A 831 -21.87 37.88 13.60
C LYS A 831 -20.42 38.21 13.23
N GLY A 832 -19.47 37.68 13.99
CA GLY A 832 -18.03 37.88 13.85
C GLY A 832 -17.57 39.31 14.10
N GLN A 833 -18.39 40.15 14.76
CA GLN A 833 -18.11 41.57 14.97
C GLN A 833 -17.96 41.88 16.47
N PHE A 834 -16.90 42.63 16.80
CA PHE A 834 -16.52 42.91 18.18
C PHE A 834 -16.29 44.40 18.40
N GLU A 835 -16.77 44.91 19.53
CA GLU A 835 -16.47 46.27 19.99
C GLU A 835 -15.80 46.24 21.36
N ALA A 836 -14.76 47.05 21.53
CA ALA A 836 -14.09 47.23 22.81
C ALA A 836 -15.08 47.83 23.84
N VAL A 837 -15.22 47.19 25.00
CA VAL A 837 -16.05 47.72 26.09
C VAL A 837 -15.32 48.92 26.71
N PRO A 838 -15.93 50.12 26.71
CA PRO A 838 -15.27 51.32 27.24
C PRO A 838 -14.83 51.14 28.69
N ASN A 839 -13.62 51.61 29.01
CA ASN A 839 -13.01 51.55 30.35
C ASN A 839 -12.86 50.13 30.92
N SER A 840 -12.78 49.09 30.07
CA SER A 840 -12.60 47.69 30.51
C SER A 840 -11.15 47.22 30.57
N LEU A 841 -10.19 48.06 30.17
CA LEU A 841 -8.77 47.77 30.30
C LEU A 841 -8.35 47.92 31.76
N GLU A 842 -8.07 46.81 32.42
CA GLU A 842 -7.74 46.78 33.84
C GLU A 842 -6.51 45.90 34.10
N GLU A 843 -5.69 46.29 35.08
CA GLU A 843 -4.60 45.44 35.58
C GLU A 843 -5.18 44.42 36.56
N VAL A 844 -4.81 43.15 36.40
CA VAL A 844 -5.24 42.06 37.27
C VAL A 844 -4.26 41.96 38.44
N GLU A 845 -4.76 42.14 39.66
CA GLU A 845 -3.97 41.99 40.92
C GLU A 845 -3.56 40.55 41.22
#